data_AF-A0A0S4VBU6-F1
#
_entry.id   AF-A0A0S4VBU6-F1
#
_cell.length_a   1.000
_cell.length_b   1.000
_cell.length_c   1.000
_cell.angle_alpha   90.00
_cell.angle_beta   90.00
_cell.angle_gamma   90.00
#
_symmetry.space_group_name_H-M   'P 1'
#
loop_
_entity.id
_entity.type
_entity.pdbx_description
1 polymer ?
#
loop_
_entity_poly.entity_id
_entity_poly.type
_entity_poly.pdbx_seq_one_letter_code
_entity_poly.pdbx_strand_id
1 'polypeptide(L)'
;MLDFNDSPSQSREVARPASSDGERERIRGLLLDRLDSVLAILFPAGKKRRNKFVIGDIQGNPGDSLEIVLDGEKAGLWTDRATGDGGDVFAVIAGTLGVDVQTEFPRVLVRAADLLGLASTQPVRRKRKEPPTDDLGPETAKWDYLDAAGRLIGVVYRYDPPGRGKEFRPWDAKRRKMAPPEPRPLYNQPGLAIATQVVLVEGEKCAQALIDAGIVATTAMHGANAPVEKTDWSPLAGKAVLIWPDRDKPGWEYADRASQAILQAGALLVAILLPPDDKAEGWDAADAIEDGFDVGGYLAAGARVPVVPEVDDTVSTDVLEGVDWETEDGLATAFTRRYGDDWRYCSLWGKWLVWTGVRWNPDQLLYVTHLSRGICRAASFKAETPRQKAKLASSSTIASVEKIARSDPKHAATADEWDADVWALNTPGGVVDLRSGQLRAHRREDRMTKVTTATPKGDCPTWRQFLSEVTGGDVELQAYLQRMAGYALTGSTQEHALFFLYGTGANGKSVFVNTLATILGDYAVNAAMDTFMETRADRHPTDMAGLRGARFVAAIETEQGRRWAESKVKNLTGGDKISARFMRQDFFEFFPQFKLFVAGNHKPAIRNIDEAMKRRLHLIPFTVTVPPERRDKNLQQKLLAERDGILAWAVQGCLDWQRLGRLDPPQQVLDATEEYFEAEDALGRWLDERCVREINAKTLTAELFNDWKQWADSAGEFVGSQRRFSDLLITRGVEKWRNTAGLRGFRGVSLKHPPMPTYSPYSDN
;
A
#
# COMPACT_ATOMS: atom_id res chain seq x y z
N MET A 1 45.54 42.70 -15.31
CA MET A 1 45.06 43.62 -14.26
C MET A 1 43.69 43.10 -13.84
N LEU A 2 43.70 42.05 -13.02
CA LEU A 2 43.27 41.99 -11.60
C LEU A 2 42.06 41.03 -11.62
N ASP A 3 42.25 39.72 -11.47
CA ASP A 3 42.61 39.00 -10.24
C ASP A 3 41.71 39.41 -9.05
N PHE A 4 40.88 38.46 -8.60
CA PHE A 4 40.69 38.19 -7.17
C PHE A 4 40.06 36.78 -6.98
N ASN A 5 40.90 35.90 -6.41
CA ASN A 5 40.62 34.79 -5.48
C ASN A 5 40.22 33.39 -5.99
N ASP A 6 41.29 32.60 -6.20
CA ASP A 6 41.55 31.22 -5.78
C ASP A 6 40.56 30.50 -4.84
N SER A 7 40.17 29.28 -5.22
CA SER A 7 40.58 28.02 -4.53
C SER A 7 40.22 26.78 -5.38
N PRO A 8 41.14 25.80 -5.54
CA PRO A 8 40.96 24.66 -6.46
C PRO A 8 40.30 23.44 -5.81
N SER A 9 39.25 22.89 -6.45
CA SER A 9 38.70 21.57 -6.14
C SER A 9 39.51 20.47 -6.82
N GLN A 10 40.59 20.02 -6.16
CA GLN A 10 41.27 18.78 -6.55
C GLN A 10 40.47 17.57 -6.05
N SER A 11 39.86 16.88 -7.01
CA SER A 11 39.24 15.56 -6.89
C SER A 11 40.22 14.54 -6.34
N ARG A 12 39.90 13.99 -5.16
CA ARG A 12 40.57 12.84 -4.55
C ARG A 12 40.24 11.56 -5.32
N GLU A 13 41.13 11.13 -6.20
CA GLU A 13 41.22 9.72 -6.59
C GLU A 13 41.76 8.91 -5.41
N VAL A 14 40.93 8.01 -4.88
CA VAL A 14 41.28 7.10 -3.80
C VAL A 14 42.08 5.92 -4.38
N ALA A 15 43.35 5.82 -3.98
CA ALA A 15 44.27 4.76 -4.36
C ALA A 15 43.84 3.37 -3.86
N ARG A 16 44.06 2.35 -4.70
CA ARG A 16 43.93 0.92 -4.36
C ARG A 16 44.94 0.50 -3.27
N PRO A 17 44.64 -0.49 -2.40
CA PRO A 17 45.48 -0.84 -1.26
C PRO A 17 46.80 -1.52 -1.69
N ALA A 18 47.92 -1.07 -1.09
CA ALA A 18 49.27 -1.59 -1.32
C ALA A 18 49.45 -3.01 -0.75
N SER A 19 50.22 -3.86 -1.44
CA SER A 19 50.62 -5.20 -0.97
C SER A 19 51.46 -5.15 0.32
N SER A 20 51.30 -6.12 1.21
CA SER A 20 51.93 -6.21 2.55
C SER A 20 53.47 -6.05 2.55
N ASP A 21 54.13 -6.47 1.48
CA ASP A 21 55.60 -6.38 1.37
C ASP A 21 56.09 -4.94 1.19
N GLY A 22 55.30 -4.07 0.57
CA GLY A 22 55.65 -2.65 0.37
C GLY A 22 55.56 -1.84 1.67
N GLU A 23 54.63 -2.19 2.56
CA GLU A 23 54.50 -1.58 3.88
C GLU A 23 55.68 -1.95 4.78
N ARG A 24 56.11 -3.22 4.74
CA ARG A 24 57.28 -3.71 5.49
C ARG A 24 58.56 -2.96 5.14
N GLU A 25 58.88 -2.83 3.86
CA GLU A 25 60.14 -2.20 3.43
C GLU A 25 60.15 -0.69 3.75
N ARG A 26 59.00 -0.03 3.63
CA ARG A 26 58.83 1.36 4.05
C ARG A 26 59.10 1.56 5.55
N ILE A 27 58.52 0.71 6.40
CA ILE A 27 58.72 0.81 7.86
C ILE A 27 60.19 0.52 8.21
N ARG A 28 60.81 -0.46 7.54
CA ARG A 28 62.23 -0.77 7.74
C ARG A 28 63.13 0.43 7.47
N GLY A 29 62.95 1.11 6.34
CA GLY A 29 63.72 2.31 6.01
C GLY A 29 63.58 3.40 7.08
N LEU A 30 62.35 3.67 7.53
CA LEU A 30 62.09 4.67 8.56
C LEU A 30 62.69 4.32 9.93
N LEU A 31 62.74 3.03 10.29
CA LEU A 31 63.40 2.55 11.51
C LEU A 31 64.90 2.79 11.46
N LEU A 32 65.54 2.54 10.32
CA LEU A 32 66.98 2.77 10.15
C LEU A 32 67.32 4.26 10.18
N ASP A 33 66.50 5.10 9.54
CA ASP A 33 66.68 6.57 9.56
C ASP A 33 66.57 7.18 10.96
N ARG A 34 65.84 6.52 11.88
CA ARG A 34 65.61 6.98 13.25
C ARG A 34 66.18 6.04 14.31
N LEU A 35 67.16 5.22 13.94
CA LEU A 35 67.61 4.08 14.74
C LEU A 35 68.08 4.49 16.14
N ASP A 36 68.82 5.60 16.28
CA ASP A 36 69.26 6.12 17.58
C ASP A 36 68.09 6.41 18.52
N SER A 37 67.05 7.09 18.03
CA SER A 37 65.87 7.44 18.83
C SER A 37 65.05 6.19 19.18
N VAL A 38 64.91 5.26 18.23
CA VAL A 38 64.20 3.99 18.44
C VAL A 38 64.90 3.16 19.51
N LEU A 39 66.23 3.03 19.44
CA LEU A 39 67.00 2.27 20.42
C LEU A 39 67.01 2.94 21.80
N ALA A 40 67.05 4.27 21.89
CA ALA A 40 66.93 4.96 23.18
C ALA A 40 65.57 4.70 23.86
N ILE A 41 64.49 4.55 23.07
CA ILE A 41 63.16 4.21 23.60
C ILE A 41 63.08 2.74 24.02
N LEU A 42 63.61 1.84 23.20
CA LEU A 42 63.60 0.40 23.50
C LEU A 42 64.51 0.05 24.69
N PHE A 43 65.64 0.75 24.80
CA PHE A 43 66.71 0.44 25.73
C PHE A 43 67.22 1.69 26.45
N PRO A 44 66.46 2.21 27.44
CA PRO A 44 66.83 3.44 28.15
C PRO A 44 68.17 3.36 28.89
N ALA A 45 68.61 2.16 29.27
CA ALA A 45 69.89 1.93 29.95
C ALA A 45 71.09 1.77 28.99
N GLY A 46 70.84 1.74 27.68
CA GLY A 46 71.88 1.52 26.67
C GLY A 46 72.76 2.75 26.45
N LYS A 47 73.97 2.52 25.95
CA LYS A 47 74.97 3.59 25.75
C LYS A 47 75.46 3.59 24.31
N LYS A 48 75.53 4.78 23.72
CA LYS A 48 76.17 4.96 22.41
C LYS A 48 77.69 5.02 22.58
N ARG A 49 78.41 4.14 21.89
CA ARG A 49 79.88 4.15 21.77
C ARG A 49 80.26 4.21 20.30
N ARG A 50 80.75 5.38 19.86
CA ARG A 50 81.11 5.64 18.45
C ARG A 50 79.95 5.27 17.51
N ASN A 51 80.13 4.24 16.67
CA ASN A 51 79.14 3.77 15.69
C ASN A 51 78.32 2.56 16.16
N LYS A 52 78.27 2.30 17.48
CA LYS A 52 77.51 1.19 18.06
C LYS A 52 76.69 1.65 19.26
N PHE A 53 75.53 1.04 19.43
CA PHE A 53 74.73 1.13 20.64
C PHE A 53 74.94 -0.16 21.44
N VAL A 54 75.30 -0.06 22.71
CA VAL A 54 75.62 -1.22 23.55
C VAL A 54 74.67 -1.31 24.75
N ILE A 55 74.24 -2.53 25.06
CA ILE A 55 73.42 -2.86 26.22
C ILE A 55 73.76 -4.28 26.73
N GLY A 56 73.29 -4.67 27.92
CA GLY A 56 73.62 -5.95 28.53
C GLY A 56 72.94 -7.13 27.84
N ASP A 57 71.67 -6.99 27.49
CA ASP A 57 70.92 -8.05 26.82
C ASP A 57 69.71 -7.48 26.08
N ILE A 58 68.99 -8.36 25.36
CA ILE A 58 67.81 -8.01 24.58
C ILE A 58 66.60 -7.59 25.44
N GLN A 59 66.65 -7.85 26.76
CA GLN A 59 65.63 -7.43 27.71
C GLN A 59 65.89 -6.02 28.27
N GLY A 60 67.01 -5.40 27.89
CA GLY A 60 67.35 -4.04 28.24
C GLY A 60 68.07 -3.89 29.58
N ASN A 61 68.66 -4.97 30.11
CA ASN A 61 69.45 -4.88 31.33
C ASN A 61 70.76 -4.11 31.06
N PRO A 62 71.28 -3.33 32.03
CA PRO A 62 72.52 -2.58 31.84
C PRO A 62 73.73 -3.49 31.63
N GLY A 63 74.55 -3.21 30.60
CA GLY A 63 75.76 -3.96 30.27
C GLY A 63 76.31 -3.55 28.91
N ASP A 64 77.32 -4.27 28.40
CA ASP A 64 77.96 -3.99 27.11
C ASP A 64 78.04 -5.24 26.18
N SER A 65 77.30 -6.31 26.47
CA SER A 65 77.38 -7.61 25.76
C SER A 65 76.64 -7.64 24.42
N LEU A 66 75.50 -6.95 24.33
CA LEU A 66 74.71 -6.78 23.12
C LEU A 66 75.11 -5.48 22.43
N GLU A 67 75.57 -5.60 21.18
CA GLU A 67 75.95 -4.46 20.35
C GLU A 67 75.05 -4.34 19.13
N ILE A 68 74.59 -3.13 18.81
CA ILE A 68 73.78 -2.79 17.63
C ILE A 68 74.55 -1.77 16.79
N VAL A 69 74.69 -2.03 15.49
CA VAL A 69 75.39 -1.12 14.56
C VAL A 69 74.46 0.03 14.17
N LEU A 70 74.94 1.27 14.28
CA LEU A 70 74.11 2.45 14.07
C LEU A 70 74.15 2.97 12.62
N ASP A 71 75.33 3.02 12.00
CA ASP A 71 75.50 3.55 10.64
C ASP A 71 76.17 2.56 9.66
N GLY A 72 75.88 2.72 8.36
CA GLY A 72 76.44 1.95 7.24
C GLY A 72 75.51 0.86 6.71
N GLU A 73 75.98 0.02 5.77
CA GLU A 73 75.17 -1.08 5.17
C GLU A 73 74.66 -2.10 6.19
N LYS A 74 75.27 -2.14 7.38
CA LYS A 74 74.90 -3.03 8.49
C LYS A 74 74.09 -2.33 9.59
N ALA A 75 73.62 -1.11 9.37
CA ALA A 75 72.79 -0.38 10.33
C ALA A 75 71.57 -1.21 10.73
N GLY A 76 71.29 -1.25 12.03
CA GLY A 76 70.18 -2.01 12.61
C GLY A 76 70.44 -3.50 12.82
N LEU A 77 71.62 -4.03 12.44
CA LEU A 77 72.02 -5.39 12.83
C LEU A 77 72.57 -5.39 14.26
N TRP A 78 72.16 -6.40 15.03
CA TRP A 78 72.61 -6.60 16.40
C TRP A 78 73.26 -7.96 16.62
N THR A 79 74.13 -8.03 17.63
CA THR A 79 74.76 -9.28 18.07
C THR A 79 75.02 -9.22 19.57
N ASP A 80 74.64 -10.27 20.29
CA ASP A 80 75.00 -10.48 21.68
C ASP A 80 76.19 -11.43 21.78
N ARG A 81 77.30 -10.94 22.33
CA ARG A 81 78.54 -11.73 22.48
C ARG A 81 78.46 -12.75 23.61
N ALA A 82 77.51 -12.61 24.54
CA ALA A 82 77.35 -13.56 25.64
C ALA A 82 76.62 -14.83 25.20
N THR A 83 75.62 -14.71 24.33
CA THR A 83 74.81 -15.85 23.85
C THR A 83 75.18 -16.31 22.43
N GLY A 84 75.75 -15.42 21.62
CA GLY A 84 76.04 -15.66 20.20
C GLY A 84 74.88 -15.33 19.26
N ASP A 85 73.76 -14.81 19.80
CA ASP A 85 72.56 -14.49 19.02
C ASP A 85 72.71 -13.15 18.27
N GLY A 86 71.98 -13.01 17.17
CA GLY A 86 71.94 -11.77 16.42
C GLY A 86 70.79 -11.72 15.41
N GLY A 87 70.50 -10.53 14.90
CA GLY A 87 69.40 -10.32 13.96
C GLY A 87 69.34 -8.89 13.43
N ASP A 88 68.25 -8.55 12.74
CA ASP A 88 67.98 -7.20 12.26
C ASP A 88 67.15 -6.38 13.24
N VAL A 89 66.81 -5.15 12.84
CA VAL A 89 66.06 -4.20 13.69
C VAL A 89 64.68 -4.72 14.09
N PHE A 90 64.03 -5.53 13.25
CA PHE A 90 62.76 -6.16 13.61
C PHE A 90 62.97 -7.30 14.60
N ALA A 91 64.06 -8.05 14.48
CA ALA A 91 64.45 -9.04 15.48
C ALA A 91 64.78 -8.42 16.84
N VAL A 92 65.40 -7.23 16.87
CA VAL A 92 65.57 -6.49 18.12
C VAL A 92 64.21 -6.18 18.76
N ILE A 93 63.30 -5.60 17.98
CA ILE A 93 61.97 -5.20 18.47
C ILE A 93 61.19 -6.42 18.96
N ALA A 94 61.22 -7.53 18.21
CA ALA A 94 60.57 -8.77 18.59
C ALA A 94 61.16 -9.36 19.89
N GLY A 95 62.48 -9.31 20.05
CA GLY A 95 63.17 -9.72 21.27
C GLY A 95 62.70 -8.94 22.50
N THR A 96 62.55 -7.61 22.39
CA THR A 96 62.01 -6.78 23.50
C THR A 96 60.55 -7.07 23.82
N LEU A 97 59.79 -7.62 22.87
CA LEU A 97 58.41 -8.04 23.08
C LEU A 97 58.29 -9.48 23.57
N GLY A 98 59.39 -10.25 23.57
CA GLY A 98 59.40 -11.68 23.88
C GLY A 98 58.64 -12.53 22.85
N VAL A 99 58.56 -12.08 21.59
CA VAL A 99 57.86 -12.79 20.50
C VAL A 99 58.83 -13.24 19.42
N ASP A 100 58.46 -14.28 18.68
CA ASP A 100 59.24 -14.76 17.55
C ASP A 100 58.89 -13.98 16.27
N VAL A 101 59.92 -13.46 15.60
CA VAL A 101 59.77 -12.60 14.40
C VAL A 101 59.05 -13.33 13.27
N GLN A 102 59.29 -14.63 13.09
CA GLN A 102 58.79 -15.37 11.93
C GLN A 102 57.30 -15.73 12.09
N THR A 103 56.88 -16.06 13.31
CA THR A 103 55.52 -16.48 13.63
C THR A 103 54.59 -15.32 14.01
N GLU A 104 55.12 -14.24 14.60
CA GLU A 104 54.33 -13.11 15.10
C GLU A 104 54.71 -11.75 14.45
N PHE A 105 55.23 -11.79 13.21
CA PHE A 105 55.65 -10.58 12.46
C PHE A 105 54.65 -9.41 12.45
N PRO A 106 53.32 -9.63 12.29
CA PRO A 106 52.37 -8.51 12.31
C PRO A 106 52.37 -7.71 13.62
N ARG A 107 52.65 -8.34 14.77
CA ARG A 107 52.76 -7.62 16.06
C ARG A 107 54.04 -6.79 16.13
N VAL A 108 55.12 -7.31 15.55
CA VAL A 108 56.41 -6.61 15.44
C VAL A 108 56.26 -5.37 14.55
N LEU A 109 55.54 -5.47 13.43
CA LEU A 109 55.25 -4.34 12.54
C LEU A 109 54.43 -3.24 13.21
N VAL A 110 53.40 -3.60 13.99
CA VAL A 110 52.61 -2.60 14.75
C VAL A 110 53.49 -1.88 15.76
N ARG A 111 54.33 -2.61 16.51
CA ARG A 111 55.24 -1.99 17.48
C ARG A 111 56.27 -1.10 16.79
N ALA A 112 56.79 -1.49 15.63
CA ALA A 112 57.69 -0.68 14.82
C ALA A 112 57.02 0.62 14.36
N ALA A 113 55.77 0.56 13.89
CA ALA A 113 55.00 1.75 13.51
C ALA A 113 54.77 2.68 14.70
N ASP A 114 54.44 2.13 15.88
CA ASP A 114 54.26 2.91 17.12
C ASP A 114 55.55 3.63 17.53
N LEU A 115 56.71 2.96 17.47
CA LEU A 115 58.01 3.57 17.78
C LEU A 115 58.36 4.72 16.84
N LEU A 116 57.85 4.69 15.61
CA LEU A 116 58.01 5.76 14.62
C LEU A 116 56.94 6.86 14.73
N GLY A 117 55.94 6.69 15.60
CA GLY A 117 54.80 7.60 15.74
C GLY A 117 53.84 7.55 14.55
N LEU A 118 53.82 6.44 13.80
CA LEU A 118 52.92 6.24 12.66
C LEU A 118 51.59 5.67 13.15
N ALA A 119 50.48 6.39 12.92
CA ALA A 119 49.14 5.90 13.24
C ALA A 119 48.78 4.73 12.30
N SER A 120 48.64 3.52 12.87
CA SER A 120 48.31 2.32 12.10
C SER A 120 46.93 2.44 11.44
N THR A 121 46.88 2.26 10.12
CA THR A 121 45.64 2.20 9.30
C THR A 121 45.07 0.78 9.19
N GLN A 122 45.65 -0.21 9.88
CA GLN A 122 45.05 -1.54 9.92
C GLN A 122 44.07 -1.65 11.11
N PRO A 123 42.83 -2.12 10.87
CA PRO A 123 41.90 -2.35 11.97
C PRO A 123 42.50 -3.43 12.87
N VAL A 124 42.75 -3.07 14.12
CA VAL A 124 43.16 -4.01 15.17
C VAL A 124 42.07 -5.08 15.25
N ARG A 125 42.31 -6.24 14.63
CA ARG A 125 41.59 -7.47 14.97
C ARG A 125 41.97 -7.79 16.40
N ARG A 126 41.22 -7.22 17.36
CA ARG A 126 41.18 -7.73 18.72
C ARG A 126 40.89 -9.22 18.56
N LYS A 127 41.78 -10.08 19.05
CA LYS A 127 41.39 -11.43 19.44
C LYS A 127 40.20 -11.21 20.38
N ARG A 128 38.99 -11.39 19.84
CA ARG A 128 37.80 -11.56 20.63
C ARG A 128 38.22 -12.68 21.57
N LYS A 129 38.30 -12.42 22.88
CA LYS A 129 38.04 -13.51 23.82
C LYS A 129 36.78 -14.14 23.24
N GLU A 130 36.89 -15.38 22.78
CA GLU A 130 35.70 -16.14 22.42
C GLU A 130 34.75 -15.89 23.58
N PRO A 131 33.60 -15.19 23.34
CA PRO A 131 32.59 -15.18 24.37
C PRO A 131 32.38 -16.65 24.70
N PRO A 132 32.28 -17.05 25.98
CA PRO A 132 31.90 -18.42 26.29
C PRO A 132 30.72 -18.71 25.38
N THR A 133 30.89 -19.66 24.44
CA THR A 133 29.84 -20.05 23.52
C THR A 133 28.65 -20.31 24.43
N ASP A 134 27.64 -19.46 24.31
CA ASP A 134 26.38 -19.69 24.99
C ASP A 134 25.99 -21.14 24.62
N ASP A 135 25.50 -21.93 25.56
CA ASP A 135 25.21 -23.36 25.37
C ASP A 135 24.16 -23.60 24.24
N LEU A 136 23.69 -22.51 23.62
CA LEU A 136 22.69 -22.36 22.57
C LEU A 136 23.26 -22.30 21.14
N GLY A 137 24.58 -22.20 20.94
CA GLY A 137 25.22 -22.12 19.61
C GLY A 137 25.43 -20.69 19.07
N PRO A 138 25.72 -20.50 17.77
CA PRO A 138 25.91 -19.17 17.18
C PRO A 138 24.59 -18.39 17.11
N GLU A 139 24.66 -17.06 17.25
CA GLU A 139 23.49 -16.20 17.09
C GLU A 139 22.95 -16.26 15.65
N THR A 140 21.63 -16.40 15.49
CA THR A 140 20.94 -16.42 14.20
C THR A 140 20.49 -15.03 13.75
N ALA A 141 20.28 -14.11 14.69
CA ALA A 141 20.01 -12.70 14.42
C ALA A 141 20.47 -11.79 15.57
N LYS A 142 20.69 -10.52 15.26
CA LYS A 142 21.13 -9.48 16.20
C LYS A 142 20.44 -8.15 15.88
N TRP A 143 19.88 -7.50 16.90
CA TRP A 143 19.26 -6.18 16.78
C TRP A 143 19.83 -5.19 17.79
N ASP A 144 20.29 -4.04 17.30
CA ASP A 144 20.92 -2.99 18.10
C ASP A 144 19.88 -1.92 18.47
N TYR A 145 19.65 -1.72 19.76
CA TYR A 145 18.76 -0.67 20.27
C TYR A 145 19.56 0.61 20.47
N LEU A 146 19.23 1.61 19.66
CA LEU A 146 19.87 2.93 19.69
C LEU A 146 18.95 3.96 20.32
N ASP A 147 19.52 4.97 20.99
CA ASP A 147 18.80 6.17 21.39
C ASP A 147 18.54 7.10 20.19
N ALA A 148 17.73 8.15 20.38
CA ALA A 148 17.42 9.12 19.32
C ALA A 148 18.66 9.81 18.70
N ALA A 149 19.81 9.81 19.38
CA ALA A 149 21.08 10.35 18.89
C ALA A 149 21.97 9.29 18.23
N GLY A 150 21.50 8.05 18.10
CA GLY A 150 22.24 6.94 17.49
C GLY A 150 23.23 6.22 18.42
N ARG A 151 23.17 6.45 19.74
CA ARG A 151 24.05 5.79 20.72
C ARG A 151 23.45 4.46 21.18
N LEU A 152 24.29 3.43 21.31
CA LEU A 152 23.86 2.09 21.71
C LEU A 152 23.35 2.04 23.16
N ILE A 153 22.10 1.63 23.35
CA ILE A 153 21.46 1.39 24.66
C ILE A 153 21.53 -0.10 25.03
N GLY A 154 21.24 -0.98 24.07
CA GLY A 154 21.22 -2.43 24.29
C GLY A 154 21.24 -3.22 23.00
N VAL A 155 21.38 -4.54 23.11
CA VAL A 155 21.42 -5.46 21.96
C VAL A 155 20.55 -6.67 22.29
N VAL A 156 19.74 -7.12 21.34
CA VAL A 156 19.01 -8.39 21.46
C VAL A 156 19.64 -9.40 20.51
N TYR A 157 20.09 -10.53 21.05
CA TYR A 157 20.57 -11.68 20.29
C TYR A 157 19.48 -12.74 20.21
N ARG A 158 19.29 -13.35 19.04
CA ARG A 158 18.43 -14.51 18.84
C ARG A 158 19.28 -15.76 18.59
N TYR A 159 18.84 -16.86 19.17
CA TYR A 159 19.39 -18.19 18.96
C TYR A 159 18.25 -19.14 18.58
N ASP A 160 18.50 -20.02 17.60
CA ASP A 160 17.56 -21.08 17.21
C ASP A 160 18.26 -22.45 17.34
N PRO A 161 18.43 -22.99 18.58
CA PRO A 161 19.14 -24.25 18.78
C PRO A 161 18.34 -25.44 18.22
N PRO A 162 18.98 -26.42 17.54
CA PRO A 162 18.28 -27.58 17.00
C PRO A 162 17.51 -28.37 18.08
N GLY A 163 16.19 -28.56 17.88
CA GLY A 163 15.33 -29.30 18.81
C GLY A 163 14.90 -28.54 20.08
N ARG A 164 15.31 -27.27 20.22
CA ARG A 164 14.80 -26.34 21.24
C ARG A 164 14.00 -25.22 20.57
N GLY A 165 13.12 -24.56 21.32
CA GLY A 165 12.42 -23.36 20.85
C GLY A 165 13.38 -22.17 20.69
N LYS A 166 12.95 -21.14 19.94
CA LYS A 166 13.67 -19.87 19.77
C LYS A 166 13.97 -19.22 21.13
N GLU A 167 15.21 -18.78 21.35
CA GLU A 167 15.64 -18.07 22.57
C GLU A 167 16.17 -16.67 22.26
N PHE A 168 15.79 -15.69 23.09
CA PHE A 168 16.21 -14.29 22.96
C PHE A 168 17.03 -13.87 24.18
N ARG A 169 18.18 -13.25 23.96
CA ARG A 169 19.10 -12.81 25.01
C ARG A 169 19.38 -11.31 24.89
N PRO A 170 18.72 -10.46 25.69
CA PRO A 170 19.02 -9.03 25.73
C PRO A 170 20.32 -8.75 26.49
N TRP A 171 21.05 -7.75 26.03
CA TRP A 171 22.28 -7.24 26.63
C TRP A 171 22.18 -5.73 26.85
N ASP A 172 22.44 -5.30 28.07
CA ASP A 172 22.48 -3.90 28.47
C ASP A 172 23.87 -3.32 28.21
N ALA A 173 23.97 -2.33 27.31
CA ALA A 173 25.24 -1.73 26.92
C ALA A 173 25.86 -0.87 28.03
N LYS A 174 25.03 -0.25 28.88
CA LYS A 174 25.47 0.60 29.99
C LYS A 174 25.95 -0.24 31.17
N ARG A 175 25.18 -1.27 31.55
CA ARG A 175 25.51 -2.17 32.66
C ARG A 175 26.48 -3.29 32.26
N ARG A 176 26.68 -3.50 30.95
CA ARG A 176 27.50 -4.58 30.35
C ARG A 176 27.11 -5.97 30.87
N LYS A 177 25.81 -6.25 30.95
CA LYS A 177 25.25 -7.50 31.47
C LYS A 177 24.23 -8.10 30.52
N MET A 178 24.13 -9.43 30.50
CA MET A 178 23.08 -10.18 29.80
C MET A 178 21.74 -10.04 30.54
N ALA A 179 21.19 -8.84 30.48
CA ALA A 179 19.92 -8.45 31.06
C ALA A 179 19.34 -7.31 30.20
N PRO A 180 18.01 -7.14 30.16
CA PRO A 180 17.41 -6.00 29.49
C PRO A 180 17.79 -4.69 30.21
N PRO A 181 17.99 -3.59 29.44
CA PRO A 181 18.09 -2.25 30.02
C PRO A 181 16.84 -1.86 30.81
N GLU A 182 16.99 -1.00 31.81
CA GLU A 182 15.88 -0.46 32.61
C GLU A 182 15.92 1.08 32.61
N PRO A 183 14.84 1.77 32.19
CA PRO A 183 13.65 1.19 31.55
C PRO A 183 13.97 0.56 30.18
N ARG A 184 13.11 -0.34 29.69
CA ARG A 184 13.36 -1.06 28.43
C ARG A 184 13.13 -0.12 27.24
N PRO A 185 14.11 0.07 26.35
CA PRO A 185 13.96 0.98 25.22
C PRO A 185 13.11 0.38 24.10
N LEU A 186 12.45 1.24 23.34
CA LEU A 186 11.86 0.88 22.04
C LEU A 186 12.93 0.73 20.96
N TYR A 187 12.68 -0.15 19.99
CA TYR A 187 13.55 -0.34 18.83
C TYR A 187 13.48 0.87 17.87
N ASN A 188 14.53 1.14 17.09
CA ASN A 188 14.52 2.18 16.05
C ASN A 188 14.21 3.62 16.52
N GLN A 189 14.63 4.04 17.72
CA GLN A 189 14.38 5.42 18.20
C GLN A 189 14.88 6.54 17.26
N PRO A 190 16.02 6.40 16.54
CA PRO A 190 16.42 7.40 15.53
C PRO A 190 15.33 7.63 14.46
N GLY A 191 14.68 6.57 13.98
CA GLY A 191 13.57 6.67 13.03
C GLY A 191 12.31 7.27 13.68
N LEU A 192 12.04 6.94 14.94
CA LEU A 192 10.92 7.51 15.69
C LEU A 192 11.03 9.02 15.84
N ALA A 193 12.23 9.57 16.04
CA ALA A 193 12.44 10.99 16.29
C ALA A 193 11.91 11.89 15.15
N ILE A 194 11.98 11.44 13.91
CA ILE A 194 11.58 12.20 12.71
C ILE A 194 10.17 11.85 12.20
N ALA A 195 9.53 10.83 12.76
CA ALA A 195 8.25 10.33 12.28
C ALA A 195 7.05 10.93 13.02
N THR A 196 6.00 11.28 12.28
CA THR A 196 4.69 11.68 12.81
C THR A 196 3.76 10.49 13.02
N GLN A 197 3.91 9.44 12.20
CA GLN A 197 3.22 8.17 12.30
C GLN A 197 4.21 7.02 12.49
N VAL A 198 3.89 6.07 13.36
CA VAL A 198 4.75 4.94 13.73
C VAL A 198 3.94 3.64 13.72
N VAL A 199 4.51 2.56 13.21
CA VAL A 199 3.93 1.22 13.29
C VAL A 199 4.58 0.43 14.44
N LEU A 200 3.79 -0.07 15.37
CA LEU A 200 4.25 -0.98 16.42
C LEU A 200 3.93 -2.42 16.03
N VAL A 201 4.94 -3.29 16.04
CA VAL A 201 4.80 -4.73 15.79
C VAL A 201 5.37 -5.53 16.96
N GLU A 202 5.05 -6.82 17.03
CA GLU A 202 5.44 -7.67 18.14
C GLU A 202 6.91 -8.03 18.15
N GLY A 203 7.55 -8.28 17.00
CA GLY A 203 8.92 -8.78 16.96
C GLY A 203 9.93 -7.83 16.33
N GLU A 204 11.21 -7.97 16.69
CA GLU A 204 12.32 -7.25 16.07
C GLU A 204 12.51 -7.65 14.60
N LYS A 205 12.24 -8.92 14.24
CA LYS A 205 12.21 -9.39 12.83
C LYS A 205 11.17 -8.62 12.02
N CYS A 206 9.94 -8.54 12.52
CA CYS A 206 8.82 -7.86 11.87
C CYS A 206 9.08 -6.36 11.75
N ALA A 207 9.63 -5.75 12.81
CA ALA A 207 9.95 -4.33 12.81
C ALA A 207 11.02 -4.03 11.76
N GLN A 208 12.07 -4.86 11.70
CA GLN A 208 13.13 -4.70 10.72
C GLN A 208 12.61 -4.87 9.29
N ALA A 209 11.75 -5.85 9.02
CA ALA A 209 11.16 -6.06 7.70
C ALA A 209 10.38 -4.82 7.20
N LEU A 210 9.61 -4.19 8.09
CA LEU A 210 8.89 -2.95 7.77
C LEU A 210 9.85 -1.75 7.57
N ILE A 211 10.89 -1.64 8.39
CA ILE A 211 11.92 -0.59 8.25
C ILE A 211 12.65 -0.70 6.91
N ASP A 212 13.02 -1.92 6.52
CA ASP A 212 13.67 -2.19 5.23
C ASP A 212 12.73 -1.88 4.05
N ALA A 213 11.42 -1.99 4.25
CA ALA A 213 10.38 -1.56 3.30
C ALA A 213 10.09 -0.05 3.34
N GLY A 214 10.83 0.74 4.11
CA GLY A 214 10.70 2.20 4.20
C GLY A 214 9.59 2.69 5.14
N ILE A 215 9.02 1.81 5.96
CA ILE A 215 7.98 2.14 6.94
C ILE A 215 8.63 2.35 8.30
N VAL A 216 8.32 3.46 8.98
CA VAL A 216 8.83 3.69 10.34
C VAL A 216 8.13 2.75 11.32
N ALA A 217 8.81 1.67 11.66
CA ALA A 217 8.34 0.65 12.58
C ALA A 217 9.20 0.56 13.86
N THR A 218 8.60 0.05 14.93
CA THR A 218 9.25 -0.22 16.21
C THR A 218 8.65 -1.44 16.91
N THR A 219 9.30 -1.89 17.98
CA THR A 219 8.86 -2.97 18.86
C THR A 219 9.46 -2.81 20.26
N ALA A 220 8.87 -3.46 21.26
CA ALA A 220 9.38 -3.55 22.61
C ALA A 220 10.24 -4.83 22.79
N MET A 221 11.29 -4.75 23.62
CA MET A 221 12.13 -5.92 23.90
C MET A 221 11.33 -7.08 24.51
N HIS A 222 11.50 -8.28 23.96
CA HIS A 222 10.78 -9.55 24.27
C HIS A 222 9.40 -9.71 23.60
N GLY A 223 9.06 -8.81 22.67
CA GLY A 223 7.87 -8.88 21.84
C GLY A 223 6.55 -9.09 22.58
N ALA A 224 5.74 -10.08 22.19
CA ALA A 224 4.44 -10.35 22.81
C ALA A 224 4.49 -10.54 24.34
N ASN A 225 5.64 -11.00 24.86
CA ASN A 225 5.90 -11.18 26.29
C ASN A 225 6.58 -9.97 26.95
N ALA A 226 6.65 -8.84 26.25
CA ALA A 226 7.24 -7.63 26.80
C ALA A 226 6.38 -7.10 27.97
N PRO A 227 6.97 -6.89 29.15
CA PRO A 227 6.33 -6.21 30.27
C PRO A 227 6.13 -4.75 29.89
N VAL A 228 4.89 -4.42 29.61
CA VAL A 228 4.45 -3.10 29.17
C VAL A 228 4.81 -2.03 30.21
N GLU A 229 4.68 -2.36 31.49
CA GLU A 229 4.99 -1.50 32.64
C GLU A 229 6.48 -1.19 32.84
N LYS A 230 7.38 -1.98 32.21
CA LYS A 230 8.84 -1.76 32.27
C LYS A 230 9.39 -1.12 31.00
N THR A 231 8.55 -0.90 30.00
CA THR A 231 8.93 -0.35 28.70
C THR A 231 8.79 1.17 28.71
N ASP A 232 9.80 1.86 28.19
CA ASP A 232 9.77 3.31 28.02
C ASP A 232 9.01 3.67 26.73
N TRP A 233 7.75 4.06 26.90
CA TRP A 233 6.86 4.48 25.81
C TRP A 233 6.96 5.97 25.45
N SER A 234 7.73 6.75 26.22
CA SER A 234 7.87 8.20 26.00
C SER A 234 8.34 8.60 24.59
N PRO A 235 9.14 7.80 23.84
CA PRO A 235 9.49 8.14 22.46
C PRO A 235 8.30 8.22 21.49
N LEU A 236 7.12 7.70 21.86
CA LEU A 236 5.90 7.75 21.05
C LEU A 236 4.99 8.95 21.37
N ALA A 237 5.35 9.77 22.36
CA ALA A 237 4.60 10.97 22.72
C ALA A 237 4.44 11.91 21.51
N GLY A 238 3.22 12.43 21.29
CA GLY A 238 2.91 13.33 20.19
C GLY A 238 2.82 12.67 18.80
N LYS A 239 2.79 11.34 18.72
CA LYS A 239 2.73 10.59 17.43
C LYS A 239 1.41 9.86 17.24
N ALA A 240 1.08 9.55 15.99
CA ALA A 240 0.02 8.61 15.64
C ALA A 240 0.62 7.19 15.57
N VAL A 241 0.14 6.26 16.39
CA VAL A 241 0.68 4.90 16.48
C VAL A 241 -0.33 3.90 15.94
N LEU A 242 0.12 3.03 15.04
CA LEU A 242 -0.67 1.94 14.48
C LEU A 242 -0.05 0.62 14.91
N ILE A 243 -0.79 -0.19 15.66
CA ILE A 243 -0.33 -1.47 16.18
C ILE A 243 -0.75 -2.57 15.21
N TRP A 244 0.19 -3.37 14.76
CA TRP A 244 -0.05 -4.54 13.92
C TRP A 244 0.29 -5.79 14.73
N PRO A 245 -0.73 -6.48 15.28
CA PRO A 245 -0.54 -7.74 16.01
C PRO A 245 -0.34 -8.93 15.07
N ASP A 246 0.35 -9.94 15.56
CA ASP A 246 0.38 -11.27 14.95
C ASP A 246 -1.06 -11.84 14.98
N ARG A 247 -1.45 -12.62 13.96
CA ARG A 247 -2.81 -13.19 13.87
C ARG A 247 -3.00 -14.38 14.81
N ASP A 248 -2.88 -14.14 16.11
CA ASP A 248 -3.17 -15.10 17.16
C ASP A 248 -3.70 -14.40 18.43
N LYS A 249 -4.04 -15.21 19.44
CA LYS A 249 -4.57 -14.70 20.71
C LYS A 249 -3.52 -13.94 21.53
N PRO A 250 -2.29 -14.46 21.76
CA PRO A 250 -1.25 -13.74 22.49
C PRO A 250 -0.93 -12.36 21.90
N GLY A 251 -0.89 -12.26 20.58
CA GLY A 251 -0.59 -11.03 19.88
C GLY A 251 -1.65 -9.96 20.04
N TRP A 252 -2.92 -10.38 19.98
CA TRP A 252 -4.05 -9.52 20.32
C TRP A 252 -4.02 -9.00 21.76
N GLU A 253 -3.75 -9.88 22.73
CA GLU A 253 -3.64 -9.49 24.15
C GLU A 253 -2.47 -8.53 24.39
N TYR A 254 -1.36 -8.70 23.67
CA TYR A 254 -0.23 -7.77 23.73
C TYR A 254 -0.56 -6.41 23.11
N ALA A 255 -1.16 -6.39 21.92
CA ALA A 255 -1.55 -5.15 21.24
C ALA A 255 -2.50 -4.31 22.09
N ASP A 256 -3.48 -4.95 22.75
CA ASP A 256 -4.39 -4.29 23.67
C ASP A 256 -3.64 -3.64 24.85
N ARG A 257 -2.81 -4.40 25.57
CA ARG A 257 -2.02 -3.84 26.70
C ARG A 257 -1.05 -2.74 26.27
N ALA A 258 -0.33 -2.95 25.17
CA ALA A 258 0.62 -1.97 24.65
C ALA A 258 -0.08 -0.67 24.23
N SER A 259 -1.25 -0.79 23.60
CA SER A 259 -2.02 0.37 23.15
C SER A 259 -2.35 1.35 24.27
N GLN A 260 -2.64 0.84 25.45
CA GLN A 260 -2.99 1.66 26.61
C GLN A 260 -1.79 2.41 27.17
N ALA A 261 -0.65 1.75 27.28
CA ALA A 261 0.57 2.39 27.74
C ALA A 261 1.06 3.48 26.76
N ILE A 262 0.87 3.28 25.44
CA ILE A 262 1.21 4.26 24.41
C ILE A 262 0.33 5.51 24.52
N LEU A 263 -0.97 5.33 24.75
CA LEU A 263 -1.89 6.46 24.98
C LEU A 263 -1.52 7.22 26.25
N GLN A 264 -1.26 6.52 27.35
CA GLN A 264 -0.84 7.14 28.62
C GLN A 264 0.50 7.89 28.49
N ALA A 265 1.38 7.44 27.61
CA ALA A 265 2.64 8.12 27.30
C ALA A 265 2.47 9.39 26.46
N GLY A 266 1.25 9.70 26.01
CA GLY A 266 0.91 10.95 25.30
C GLY A 266 0.91 10.85 23.78
N ALA A 267 0.69 9.66 23.19
CA ALA A 267 0.43 9.54 21.76
C ALA A 267 -0.85 10.28 21.36
N LEU A 268 -0.87 10.87 20.15
CA LEU A 268 -2.03 11.63 19.64
C LEU A 268 -3.20 10.72 19.23
N LEU A 269 -2.88 9.54 18.70
CA LEU A 269 -3.83 8.56 18.19
C LEU A 269 -3.20 7.18 18.33
N VAL A 270 -3.96 6.19 18.78
CA VAL A 270 -3.56 4.79 18.73
C VAL A 270 -4.67 3.98 18.06
N ALA A 271 -4.31 3.09 17.14
CA ALA A 271 -5.24 2.16 16.51
C ALA A 271 -4.59 0.79 16.35
N ILE A 272 -5.36 -0.29 16.48
CA ILE A 272 -4.93 -1.67 16.26
C ILE A 272 -5.46 -2.13 14.91
N LEU A 273 -4.57 -2.56 14.02
CA LEU A 273 -4.94 -3.17 12.74
C LEU A 273 -5.57 -4.55 12.98
N LEU A 274 -6.61 -4.85 12.20
CA LEU A 274 -7.26 -6.15 12.19
C LEU A 274 -6.63 -7.01 11.10
N PRO A 275 -5.87 -8.07 11.43
CA PRO A 275 -5.32 -8.97 10.42
C PRO A 275 -6.43 -9.48 9.50
N PRO A 276 -6.23 -9.53 8.17
CA PRO A 276 -7.27 -9.97 7.24
C PRO A 276 -7.75 -11.39 7.55
N ASP A 277 -9.06 -11.65 7.52
CA ASP A 277 -9.69 -12.92 7.93
C ASP A 277 -9.30 -14.14 7.07
N ASP A 278 -8.82 -13.91 5.84
CA ASP A 278 -8.40 -14.91 4.86
C ASP A 278 -6.96 -15.44 5.05
N LYS A 279 -6.17 -14.82 5.94
CA LYS A 279 -4.80 -15.24 6.28
C LYS A 279 -4.74 -16.45 7.24
N ALA A 280 -3.54 -17.01 7.40
CA ALA A 280 -3.31 -18.12 8.32
C ALA A 280 -3.20 -17.64 9.78
N GLU A 281 -3.44 -18.53 10.74
CA GLU A 281 -3.14 -18.28 12.15
C GLU A 281 -1.63 -18.05 12.34
N GLY A 282 -1.27 -17.03 13.12
CA GLY A 282 0.11 -16.58 13.33
C GLY A 282 0.68 -15.66 12.25
N TRP A 283 -0.12 -15.28 11.24
CA TRP A 283 0.35 -14.38 10.18
C TRP A 283 0.76 -13.01 10.73
N ASP A 284 1.98 -12.57 10.41
CA ASP A 284 2.59 -11.34 10.93
C ASP A 284 3.02 -10.36 9.82
N ALA A 285 3.63 -9.23 10.21
CA ALA A 285 4.10 -8.22 9.26
C ALA A 285 5.30 -8.69 8.41
N ALA A 286 6.12 -9.63 8.89
CA ALA A 286 7.21 -10.20 8.10
C ALA A 286 6.65 -11.14 7.01
N ASP A 287 5.67 -11.98 7.35
CA ASP A 287 4.95 -12.83 6.41
C ASP A 287 4.26 -11.99 5.33
N ALA A 288 3.69 -10.84 5.71
CA ALA A 288 3.09 -9.91 4.75
C ALA A 288 4.09 -9.44 3.68
N ILE A 289 5.32 -9.12 4.08
CA ILE A 289 6.38 -8.71 3.15
C ILE A 289 6.83 -9.90 2.29
N GLU A 290 7.01 -11.08 2.88
CA GLU A 290 7.41 -12.31 2.18
C GLU A 290 6.34 -12.76 1.15
N ASP A 291 5.06 -12.62 1.47
CA ASP A 291 3.91 -12.87 0.58
C ASP A 291 3.78 -11.84 -0.57
N GLY A 292 4.50 -10.72 -0.50
CA GLY A 292 4.30 -9.56 -1.37
C GLY A 292 2.93 -8.90 -1.19
N PHE A 293 2.38 -8.94 0.03
CA PHE A 293 1.16 -8.26 0.39
C PHE A 293 1.32 -6.73 0.27
N ASP A 294 0.25 -6.00 -0.05
CA ASP A 294 0.27 -4.52 -0.08
C ASP A 294 0.24 -3.97 1.36
N VAL A 295 1.38 -4.08 2.04
CA VAL A 295 1.62 -3.59 3.41
C VAL A 295 1.30 -2.10 3.51
N GLY A 296 1.73 -1.30 2.53
CA GLY A 296 1.43 0.13 2.51
C GLY A 296 -0.08 0.39 2.48
N GLY A 297 -0.84 -0.40 1.72
CA GLY A 297 -2.28 -0.18 1.49
C GLY A 297 -3.08 -0.57 2.70
N TYR A 298 -2.64 -1.65 3.31
CA TYR A 298 -3.16 -2.14 4.55
C TYR A 298 -2.92 -1.18 5.71
N LEU A 299 -1.70 -0.61 5.87
CA LEU A 299 -1.45 0.44 6.88
C LEU A 299 -2.31 1.68 6.65
N ALA A 300 -2.53 2.04 5.38
CA ALA A 300 -3.27 3.23 4.97
C ALA A 300 -4.78 3.12 5.16
N ALA A 301 -5.39 1.99 4.79
CA ALA A 301 -6.86 1.84 4.68
C ALA A 301 -7.42 0.59 5.39
N GLY A 302 -6.56 -0.28 5.91
CA GLY A 302 -6.93 -1.52 6.57
C GLY A 302 -7.95 -1.32 7.69
N ALA A 303 -8.79 -2.33 7.87
CA ALA A 303 -9.73 -2.38 8.98
C ALA A 303 -8.94 -2.27 10.29
N ARG A 304 -9.36 -1.34 11.15
CA ARG A 304 -8.63 -1.03 12.38
C ARG A 304 -9.59 -0.61 13.47
N VAL A 305 -9.21 -0.93 14.68
CA VAL A 305 -9.93 -0.58 15.90
C VAL A 305 -9.22 0.63 16.50
N PRO A 306 -9.87 1.81 16.55
CA PRO A 306 -9.30 2.94 17.27
C PRO A 306 -9.23 2.56 18.76
N VAL A 307 -8.06 2.77 19.35
CA VAL A 307 -7.86 2.55 20.78
C VAL A 307 -8.25 3.84 21.46
N VAL A 308 -9.32 3.74 22.23
CA VAL A 308 -9.71 4.77 23.19
C VAL A 308 -8.91 4.47 24.46
N PRO A 309 -8.42 5.49 25.20
CA PRO A 309 -7.81 5.26 26.49
C PRO A 309 -8.72 4.33 27.29
N GLU A 310 -8.13 3.26 27.83
CA GLU A 310 -8.69 2.51 28.94
C GLU A 310 -9.07 3.62 29.89
N VAL A 311 -10.38 3.78 29.99
CA VAL A 311 -10.93 4.59 31.03
C VAL A 311 -10.33 3.92 32.25
N ASP A 312 -9.41 4.60 32.93
CA ASP A 312 -9.30 4.45 34.36
C ASP A 312 -10.74 4.23 34.85
N ASP A 313 -11.05 3.17 35.61
CA ASP A 313 -12.45 2.82 35.95
C ASP A 313 -13.21 4.02 36.58
N THR A 314 -12.51 5.11 36.84
CA THR A 314 -12.96 6.50 36.86
C THR A 314 -13.13 7.14 35.44
N VAL A 315 -14.30 6.97 34.80
CA VAL A 315 -14.79 8.12 34.00
C VAL A 315 -14.82 9.27 35.01
N SER A 316 -13.95 10.27 34.82
CA SER A 316 -13.90 11.39 35.76
C SER A 316 -15.31 11.91 35.98
N THR A 317 -15.70 12.09 37.24
CA THR A 317 -17.01 12.66 37.58
C THR A 317 -17.22 14.05 36.97
N ASP A 318 -16.15 14.69 36.49
CA ASP A 318 -16.17 15.93 35.72
C ASP A 318 -17.09 15.86 34.49
N VAL A 319 -17.22 14.68 33.86
CA VAL A 319 -18.14 14.49 32.71
C VAL A 319 -19.61 14.69 33.13
N LEU A 320 -19.91 14.55 34.42
CA LEU A 320 -21.22 14.75 35.01
C LEU A 320 -21.41 16.16 35.62
N GLU A 321 -20.45 17.07 35.48
CA GLU A 321 -20.60 18.43 35.98
C GLU A 321 -21.61 19.24 35.17
N GLY A 322 -22.57 19.85 35.88
CA GLY A 322 -23.61 20.67 35.28
C GLY A 322 -24.69 19.90 34.52
N VAL A 323 -24.76 18.58 34.69
CA VAL A 323 -25.84 17.74 34.14
C VAL A 323 -26.57 16.99 35.25
N ASP A 324 -27.87 16.73 35.04
CA ASP A 324 -28.70 15.96 35.97
C ASP A 324 -28.46 14.45 35.81
N TRP A 325 -27.36 13.98 36.38
CA TRP A 325 -26.89 12.59 36.30
C TRP A 325 -27.82 11.56 36.96
N GLU A 326 -28.88 11.98 37.67
CA GLU A 326 -29.86 11.06 38.26
C GLU A 326 -30.89 10.55 37.23
N THR A 327 -30.97 11.20 36.07
CA THR A 327 -31.91 10.90 35.00
C THR A 327 -31.21 10.31 33.78
N GLU A 328 -31.91 9.47 33.02
CA GLU A 328 -31.39 8.91 31.76
C GLU A 328 -31.09 10.02 30.74
N ASP A 329 -31.86 11.11 30.75
CA ASP A 329 -31.69 12.26 29.87
C ASP A 329 -30.44 13.09 30.21
N GLY A 330 -30.18 13.33 31.51
CA GLY A 330 -28.95 14.01 31.91
C GLY A 330 -27.70 13.17 31.67
N LEU A 331 -27.78 11.84 31.80
CA LEU A 331 -26.70 10.94 31.38
C LEU A 331 -26.48 10.94 29.86
N ALA A 332 -27.55 11.00 29.06
CA ALA A 332 -27.45 11.18 27.62
C ALA A 332 -26.86 12.54 27.25
N THR A 333 -27.19 13.61 27.98
CA THR A 333 -26.57 14.92 27.82
C THR A 333 -25.06 14.88 28.12
N ALA A 334 -24.65 14.14 29.16
CA ALA A 334 -23.24 13.90 29.47
C ALA A 334 -22.53 13.16 28.31
N PHE A 335 -23.22 12.16 27.73
CA PHE A 335 -22.74 11.43 26.56
C PHE A 335 -22.52 12.37 25.37
N THR A 336 -23.54 13.14 25.01
CA THR A 336 -23.48 14.10 23.91
C THR A 336 -22.39 15.15 24.13
N ARG A 337 -22.23 15.65 25.36
CA ARG A 337 -21.18 16.63 25.67
C ARG A 337 -19.78 16.09 25.44
N ARG A 338 -19.55 14.81 25.76
CA ARG A 338 -18.24 14.17 25.68
C ARG A 338 -17.90 13.62 24.29
N TYR A 339 -18.90 13.06 23.60
CA TYR A 339 -18.72 12.26 22.38
C TYR A 339 -19.44 12.86 21.16
N GLY A 340 -20.09 14.01 21.33
CA GLY A 340 -20.91 14.70 20.32
C GLY A 340 -20.18 15.13 19.05
N ASP A 341 -18.85 15.15 19.02
CA ASP A 341 -18.09 15.52 17.83
C ASP A 341 -17.60 14.30 17.04
N ASP A 342 -17.33 13.18 17.72
CA ASP A 342 -16.69 12.01 17.12
C ASP A 342 -17.68 10.88 16.80
N TRP A 343 -18.92 10.96 17.28
CA TRP A 343 -19.94 9.91 17.08
C TRP A 343 -21.18 10.46 16.39
N ARG A 344 -21.65 9.74 15.38
CA ARG A 344 -22.89 10.04 14.64
C ARG A 344 -23.73 8.79 14.47
N TYR A 345 -25.05 8.93 14.43
CA TYR A 345 -25.98 7.84 14.20
C TYR A 345 -26.74 8.05 12.90
N CYS A 346 -26.63 7.11 11.97
CA CYS A 346 -27.42 7.11 10.75
C CYS A 346 -28.67 6.24 10.92
N SER A 347 -29.83 6.90 11.01
CA SER A 347 -31.10 6.22 11.30
C SER A 347 -31.49 5.20 10.25
N LEU A 348 -31.29 5.51 8.96
CA LEU A 348 -31.60 4.61 7.85
C LEU A 348 -30.72 3.35 7.88
N TRP A 349 -29.46 3.47 8.31
CA TRP A 349 -28.53 2.34 8.37
C TRP A 349 -28.67 1.55 9.67
N GLY A 350 -29.30 2.14 10.70
CA GLY A 350 -29.36 1.57 12.04
C GLY A 350 -27.97 1.43 12.68
N LYS A 351 -27.04 2.33 12.35
CA LYS A 351 -25.62 2.23 12.73
C LYS A 351 -25.08 3.53 13.29
N TRP A 352 -24.26 3.39 14.31
CA TRP A 352 -23.35 4.43 14.75
C TRP A 352 -22.10 4.45 13.87
N LEU A 353 -21.53 5.64 13.68
CA LEU A 353 -20.27 5.87 13.01
C LEU A 353 -19.36 6.69 13.92
N VAL A 354 -18.07 6.33 13.90
CA VAL A 354 -17.01 7.00 14.65
C VAL A 354 -16.02 7.67 13.72
N TRP A 355 -15.61 8.88 14.05
CA TRP A 355 -14.55 9.59 13.36
C TRP A 355 -13.18 8.99 13.70
N THR A 356 -12.39 8.64 12.67
CA THR A 356 -11.06 8.01 12.83
C THR A 356 -9.89 8.97 12.68
N GLY A 357 -10.15 10.26 12.42
CA GLY A 357 -9.15 11.22 11.97
C GLY A 357 -9.07 11.37 10.44
N VAL A 358 -9.51 10.35 9.68
CA VAL A 358 -9.45 10.31 8.21
C VAL A 358 -10.84 10.13 7.59
N ARG A 359 -11.64 9.22 8.15
CA ARG A 359 -12.99 8.89 7.69
C ARG A 359 -13.91 8.51 8.85
N TRP A 360 -15.20 8.39 8.56
CA TRP A 360 -16.18 7.84 9.48
C TRP A 360 -16.34 6.34 9.29
N ASN A 361 -16.06 5.55 10.34
CA ASN A 361 -16.19 4.11 10.33
C ASN A 361 -17.47 3.66 11.04
N PRO A 362 -18.23 2.71 10.50
CA PRO A 362 -19.32 2.07 11.23
C PRO A 362 -18.82 1.37 12.50
N ASP A 363 -19.55 1.53 13.60
CA ASP A 363 -19.33 0.75 14.82
C ASP A 363 -19.75 -0.70 14.61
N GLN A 364 -18.79 -1.62 14.72
CA GLN A 364 -19.00 -3.06 14.61
C GLN A 364 -18.86 -3.78 15.96
N LEU A 365 -18.36 -3.10 16.99
CA LEU A 365 -18.00 -3.70 18.29
C LEU A 365 -18.90 -3.23 19.43
N LEU A 366 -19.95 -2.46 19.13
CA LEU A 366 -20.88 -1.89 20.12
C LEU A 366 -20.17 -0.94 21.09
N TYR A 367 -19.18 -0.19 20.61
CA TYR A 367 -18.46 0.80 21.41
C TYR A 367 -19.39 1.84 22.02
N VAL A 368 -20.45 2.26 21.32
CA VAL A 368 -21.40 3.24 21.89
C VAL A 368 -22.06 2.71 23.17
N THR A 369 -22.40 1.42 23.20
CA THR A 369 -22.93 0.77 24.40
C THR A 369 -21.89 0.74 25.51
N HIS A 370 -20.63 0.47 25.19
CA HIS A 370 -19.53 0.52 26.15
C HIS A 370 -19.31 1.94 26.71
N LEU A 371 -19.31 2.97 25.87
CA LEU A 371 -19.17 4.37 26.26
C LEU A 371 -20.34 4.82 27.16
N SER A 372 -21.56 4.42 26.82
CA SER A 372 -22.76 4.65 27.63
C SER A 372 -22.64 3.99 29.01
N ARG A 373 -22.11 2.76 29.06
CA ARG A 373 -21.83 2.06 30.32
C ARG A 373 -20.80 2.81 31.18
N GLY A 374 -19.78 3.41 30.58
CA GLY A 374 -18.81 4.26 31.29
C GLY A 374 -19.48 5.42 32.02
N ILE A 375 -20.34 6.16 31.35
CA ILE A 375 -21.08 7.30 31.93
C ILE A 375 -22.03 6.85 33.05
N CYS A 376 -22.78 5.78 32.81
CA CYS A 376 -23.67 5.19 33.81
C CYS A 376 -22.92 4.73 35.08
N ARG A 377 -21.71 4.17 34.91
CA ARG A 377 -20.84 3.79 36.03
C ARG A 377 -20.34 5.01 36.80
N ALA A 378 -19.89 6.06 36.11
CA ALA A 378 -19.50 7.33 36.72
C ALA A 378 -20.60 7.87 37.65
N ALA A 379 -21.85 7.85 37.14
CA ALA A 379 -23.01 8.30 37.89
C ALA A 379 -23.32 7.39 39.08
N SER A 380 -23.16 6.07 38.91
CA SER A 380 -23.29 5.10 40.01
C SER A 380 -22.27 5.35 41.12
N PHE A 381 -21.05 5.77 40.81
CA PHE A 381 -20.07 6.13 41.84
C PHE A 381 -20.46 7.37 42.65
N LYS A 382 -21.16 8.34 42.03
CA LYS A 382 -21.66 9.56 42.68
C LYS A 382 -22.93 9.34 43.52
N ALA A 383 -23.69 8.28 43.25
CA ALA A 383 -24.91 7.97 43.97
C ALA A 383 -24.64 7.55 45.43
N GLU A 384 -25.48 7.99 46.36
CA GLU A 384 -25.34 7.69 47.79
C GLU A 384 -26.05 6.39 48.19
N THR A 385 -27.14 6.03 47.50
CA THR A 385 -27.98 4.89 47.88
C THR A 385 -27.71 3.63 47.04
N PRO A 386 -27.70 2.42 47.62
CA PRO A 386 -27.51 1.17 46.87
C PRO A 386 -28.55 0.96 45.76
N ARG A 387 -29.79 1.40 45.98
CA ARG A 387 -30.88 1.32 45.00
C ARG A 387 -30.60 2.19 43.77
N GLN A 388 -30.12 3.41 43.97
CA GLN A 388 -29.77 4.33 42.88
C GLN A 388 -28.52 3.85 42.14
N LYS A 389 -27.50 3.34 42.86
CA LYS A 389 -26.32 2.70 42.25
C LYS A 389 -26.69 1.57 41.30
N ALA A 390 -27.56 0.66 41.76
CA ALA A 390 -28.03 -0.48 40.98
C ALA A 390 -28.86 -0.04 39.76
N LYS A 391 -29.73 0.98 39.91
CA LYS A 391 -30.50 1.55 38.79
C LYS A 391 -29.57 2.15 37.74
N LEU A 392 -28.63 3.02 38.13
CA LEU A 392 -27.76 3.73 37.19
C LEU A 392 -26.85 2.78 36.42
N ALA A 393 -26.32 1.73 37.07
CA ALA A 393 -25.47 0.73 36.42
C ALA A 393 -26.24 -0.39 35.68
N SER A 394 -27.58 -0.33 35.63
CA SER A 394 -28.41 -1.37 35.01
C SER A 394 -28.32 -1.36 33.47
N SER A 395 -28.54 -2.53 32.86
CA SER A 395 -28.59 -2.66 31.39
C SER A 395 -29.69 -1.82 30.76
N SER A 396 -30.82 -1.63 31.45
CA SER A 396 -31.91 -0.77 30.97
C SER A 396 -31.48 0.68 30.87
N THR A 397 -30.83 1.22 31.91
CA THR A 397 -30.35 2.62 31.89
C THR A 397 -29.31 2.83 30.80
N ILE A 398 -28.36 1.89 30.66
CA ILE A 398 -27.33 1.96 29.60
C ILE A 398 -27.97 2.00 28.21
N ALA A 399 -28.97 1.16 27.96
CA ALA A 399 -29.70 1.15 26.70
C ALA A 399 -30.53 2.43 26.49
N SER A 400 -31.15 2.97 27.54
CA SER A 400 -31.89 4.23 27.47
C SER A 400 -30.98 5.40 27.09
N VAL A 401 -29.78 5.48 27.66
CA VAL A 401 -28.79 6.54 27.35
C VAL A 401 -28.42 6.55 25.87
N GLU A 402 -28.07 5.39 25.30
CA GLU A 402 -27.78 5.25 23.86
C GLU A 402 -28.98 5.66 23.00
N LYS A 403 -30.18 5.21 23.39
CA LYS A 403 -31.43 5.47 22.65
C LYS A 403 -31.83 6.95 22.67
N ILE A 404 -31.56 7.68 23.75
CA ILE A 404 -31.79 9.12 23.84
C ILE A 404 -30.70 9.85 23.05
N ALA A 405 -29.42 9.49 23.22
CA ALA A 405 -28.29 10.13 22.55
C ALA A 405 -28.41 10.09 21.02
N ARG A 406 -28.84 8.97 20.43
CA ARG A 406 -29.05 8.87 18.97
C ARG A 406 -30.14 9.79 18.42
N SER A 407 -31.02 10.34 19.26
CA SER A 407 -32.06 11.30 18.86
C SER A 407 -31.60 12.76 18.94
N ASP A 408 -30.44 13.01 19.55
CA ASP A 408 -29.85 14.34 19.66
C ASP A 408 -29.35 14.81 18.27
N PRO A 409 -29.65 16.04 17.82
CA PRO A 409 -29.18 16.58 16.55
C PRO A 409 -27.65 16.58 16.36
N LYS A 410 -26.86 16.58 17.45
CA LYS A 410 -25.40 16.44 17.35
C LYS A 410 -24.98 15.06 16.88
N HIS A 411 -25.75 14.03 17.19
CA HIS A 411 -25.47 12.67 16.79
C HIS A 411 -26.25 12.25 15.54
N ALA A 412 -27.51 12.65 15.44
CA ALA A 412 -28.40 12.24 14.36
C ALA A 412 -27.88 12.71 12.99
N ALA A 413 -27.77 11.78 12.05
CA ALA A 413 -27.40 12.01 10.68
C ALA A 413 -28.36 11.25 9.74
N THR A 414 -28.60 11.82 8.57
CA THR A 414 -29.33 11.19 7.47
C THR A 414 -28.36 10.47 6.53
N ALA A 415 -28.87 9.53 5.75
CA ALA A 415 -28.05 8.73 4.84
C ALA A 415 -27.44 9.53 3.68
N ASP A 416 -28.05 10.66 3.31
CA ASP A 416 -27.66 11.49 2.16
C ASP A 416 -26.55 12.50 2.48
N GLU A 417 -26.28 12.73 3.77
CA GLU A 417 -25.18 13.59 4.22
C GLU A 417 -23.81 12.89 4.11
N TRP A 418 -23.79 11.57 3.96
CA TRP A 418 -22.57 10.76 3.89
C TRP A 418 -22.06 10.63 2.46
N ASP A 419 -20.76 10.85 2.26
CA ASP A 419 -20.09 10.81 0.95
C ASP A 419 -20.78 11.69 -0.13
N ALA A 420 -21.35 12.83 0.30
CA ALA A 420 -22.21 13.66 -0.55
C ALA A 420 -21.46 14.42 -1.67
N ASP A 421 -20.24 14.89 -1.41
CA ASP A 421 -19.45 15.61 -2.43
C ASP A 421 -18.78 14.64 -3.40
N VAL A 422 -19.36 14.54 -4.60
CA VAL A 422 -18.87 13.72 -5.71
C VAL A 422 -17.49 14.15 -6.24
N TRP A 423 -16.99 15.32 -5.86
CA TRP A 423 -15.70 15.86 -6.26
C TRP A 423 -14.64 15.81 -5.15
N ALA A 424 -15.03 15.49 -3.92
CA ALA A 424 -14.08 15.28 -2.83
C ALA A 424 -13.56 13.84 -2.87
N LEU A 425 -12.26 13.61 -3.02
CA LEU A 425 -11.65 12.28 -2.94
C LEU A 425 -10.87 12.16 -1.64
N ASN A 426 -11.29 11.26 -0.75
CA ASN A 426 -10.61 11.06 0.51
C ASN A 426 -9.36 10.17 0.32
N THR A 427 -8.23 10.59 0.86
CA THR A 427 -6.94 9.88 0.77
C THR A 427 -6.27 9.83 2.14
N PRO A 428 -5.36 8.89 2.42
CA PRO A 428 -4.71 8.79 3.74
C PRO A 428 -3.99 10.08 4.19
N GLY A 429 -3.49 10.89 3.24
CA GLY A 429 -2.80 12.14 3.52
C GLY A 429 -3.67 13.41 3.45
N GLY A 430 -4.97 13.29 3.19
CA GLY A 430 -5.89 14.43 3.10
C GLY A 430 -7.03 14.22 2.10
N VAL A 431 -7.90 15.20 1.98
CA VAL A 431 -8.97 15.20 0.97
C VAL A 431 -8.52 15.99 -0.25
N VAL A 432 -8.61 15.38 -1.42
CA VAL A 432 -8.31 16.03 -2.70
C VAL A 432 -9.60 16.63 -3.25
N ASP A 433 -9.59 17.93 -3.55
CA ASP A 433 -10.65 18.53 -4.37
C ASP A 433 -10.35 18.26 -5.84
N LEU A 434 -11.10 17.35 -6.46
CA LEU A 434 -10.87 16.94 -7.84
C LEU A 434 -11.12 18.05 -8.87
N ARG A 435 -11.75 19.16 -8.49
CA ARG A 435 -11.90 20.33 -9.37
C ARG A 435 -10.59 21.09 -9.55
N SER A 436 -9.80 21.16 -8.48
CA SER A 436 -8.55 21.94 -8.43
C SER A 436 -7.29 21.07 -8.39
N GLY A 437 -7.43 19.80 -8.01
CA GLY A 437 -6.32 18.88 -7.72
C GLY A 437 -5.63 19.16 -6.38
N GLN A 438 -6.13 20.11 -5.58
CA GLN A 438 -5.47 20.51 -4.33
C GLN A 438 -5.82 19.56 -3.18
N LEU A 439 -4.80 19.26 -2.38
CA LEU A 439 -4.92 18.47 -1.15
C LEU A 439 -5.20 19.40 0.03
N ARG A 440 -6.19 19.06 0.85
CA ARG A 440 -6.52 19.74 2.10
C ARG A 440 -6.62 18.76 3.26
N ALA A 441 -6.54 19.27 4.49
CA ALA A 441 -6.71 18.47 5.69
C ALA A 441 -8.12 17.84 5.78
N HIS A 442 -8.19 16.71 6.50
CA HIS A 442 -9.44 16.05 6.81
C HIS A 442 -10.32 16.91 7.72
N ARG A 443 -11.63 16.83 7.46
CA ARG A 443 -12.65 17.54 8.22
C ARG A 443 -13.79 16.59 8.54
N ARG A 444 -14.23 16.59 9.80
CA ARG A 444 -15.35 15.77 10.28
C ARG A 444 -16.62 16.10 9.50
N GLU A 445 -16.77 17.37 9.15
CA GLU A 445 -17.92 17.97 8.48
C GLU A 445 -18.11 17.44 7.05
N ASP A 446 -17.04 16.91 6.42
CA ASP A 446 -17.13 16.36 5.07
C ASP A 446 -17.87 15.00 5.03
N ARG A 447 -18.06 14.35 6.20
CA ARG A 447 -18.85 13.11 6.36
C ARG A 447 -18.49 12.02 5.35
N MET A 448 -17.19 11.84 5.12
CA MET A 448 -16.67 10.82 4.21
C MET A 448 -16.53 9.49 4.94
N THR A 449 -17.10 8.42 4.40
CA THR A 449 -16.97 7.05 4.93
C THR A 449 -15.96 6.22 4.13
N LYS A 450 -15.57 6.70 2.95
CA LYS A 450 -14.65 6.03 2.02
C LYS A 450 -13.27 6.66 2.05
N VAL A 451 -12.24 5.88 1.75
CA VAL A 451 -10.86 6.35 1.54
C VAL A 451 -10.16 5.50 0.48
N THR A 452 -9.27 6.12 -0.27
CA THR A 452 -8.29 5.45 -1.15
C THR A 452 -7.15 4.82 -0.35
N THR A 453 -6.34 3.98 -0.98
CA THR A 453 -5.14 3.38 -0.33
C THR A 453 -3.87 4.21 -0.52
N ALA A 454 -3.92 5.23 -1.39
CA ALA A 454 -2.78 6.05 -1.81
C ALA A 454 -3.06 7.54 -1.59
N THR A 455 -2.01 8.35 -1.43
CA THR A 455 -2.10 9.83 -1.39
C THR A 455 -1.42 10.39 -2.64
N PRO A 456 -2.02 11.34 -3.38
CA PRO A 456 -1.42 11.82 -4.62
C PRO A 456 -0.13 12.60 -4.35
N LYS A 457 1.01 11.97 -4.62
CA LYS A 457 2.35 12.59 -4.53
C LYS A 457 3.38 11.78 -5.31
N GLY A 458 4.45 12.44 -5.75
CA GLY A 458 5.58 11.78 -6.42
C GLY A 458 5.29 11.38 -7.87
N ASP A 459 6.24 10.63 -8.44
CA ASP A 459 6.21 10.15 -9.82
C ASP A 459 5.92 8.66 -9.90
N CYS A 460 5.54 8.19 -11.10
CA CYS A 460 5.22 6.79 -11.37
C CYS A 460 5.88 6.28 -12.68
N PRO A 461 7.23 6.23 -12.74
CA PRO A 461 7.94 5.84 -13.97
C PRO A 461 7.64 4.40 -14.41
N THR A 462 7.54 3.44 -13.47
CA THR A 462 7.20 2.04 -13.80
C THR A 462 5.78 1.93 -14.34
N TRP A 463 4.84 2.68 -13.78
CA TRP A 463 3.48 2.77 -14.32
C TRP A 463 3.45 3.34 -15.74
N ARG A 464 4.19 4.42 -16.01
CA ARG A 464 4.26 5.01 -17.36
C ARG A 464 4.92 4.06 -18.36
N GLN A 465 5.95 3.34 -17.95
CA GLN A 465 6.56 2.30 -18.77
C GLN A 465 5.55 1.19 -19.08
N PHE A 466 4.85 0.68 -18.07
CA PHE A 466 3.78 -0.31 -18.25
C PHE A 466 2.72 0.16 -19.26
N LEU A 467 2.26 1.42 -19.15
CA LEU A 467 1.33 2.01 -20.10
C LEU A 467 1.91 2.06 -21.52
N SER A 468 3.17 2.45 -21.69
CA SER A 468 3.85 2.44 -22.98
C SER A 468 3.93 1.04 -23.57
N GLU A 469 4.15 0.02 -22.76
CA GLU A 469 4.23 -1.38 -23.22
C GLU A 469 2.87 -1.91 -23.66
N VAL A 470 1.81 -1.70 -22.88
CA VAL A 470 0.46 -2.24 -23.21
C VAL A 470 -0.23 -1.50 -24.34
N THR A 471 0.14 -0.24 -24.59
CA THR A 471 -0.38 0.58 -25.70
C THR A 471 0.51 0.55 -26.94
N GLY A 472 1.66 -0.12 -26.90
CA GLY A 472 2.62 -0.12 -28.02
C GLY A 472 3.24 1.25 -28.29
N GLY A 473 3.28 2.14 -27.28
CA GLY A 473 3.80 3.49 -27.37
C GLY A 473 2.80 4.53 -27.88
N ASP A 474 1.52 4.18 -28.07
CA ASP A 474 0.49 5.12 -28.50
C ASP A 474 0.21 6.17 -27.42
N VAL A 475 0.62 7.42 -27.68
CA VAL A 475 0.51 8.54 -26.74
C VAL A 475 -0.93 9.01 -26.58
N GLU A 476 -1.75 8.94 -27.64
CA GLU A 476 -3.16 9.36 -27.57
C GLU A 476 -3.97 8.38 -26.72
N LEU A 477 -3.73 7.07 -26.90
CA LEU A 477 -4.33 6.04 -26.08
C LEU A 477 -3.88 6.15 -24.62
N GLN A 478 -2.60 6.41 -24.35
CA GLN A 478 -2.10 6.63 -22.98
C GLN A 478 -2.77 7.84 -22.31
N ALA A 479 -2.89 8.96 -23.02
CA ALA A 479 -3.58 10.16 -22.51
C ALA A 479 -5.07 9.89 -22.25
N TYR A 480 -5.71 9.10 -23.12
CA TYR A 480 -7.09 8.67 -22.92
C TYR A 480 -7.27 7.75 -21.71
N LEU A 481 -6.36 6.78 -21.51
CA LEU A 481 -6.37 5.93 -20.31
C LEU A 481 -6.20 6.75 -19.02
N GLN A 482 -5.39 7.82 -19.07
CA GLN A 482 -5.23 8.76 -17.97
C GLN A 482 -6.52 9.53 -17.68
N ARG A 483 -7.19 10.09 -18.70
CA ARG A 483 -8.49 10.76 -18.56
C ARG A 483 -9.56 9.81 -18.02
N MET A 484 -9.60 8.57 -18.49
CA MET A 484 -10.50 7.53 -18.02
C MET A 484 -10.29 7.21 -16.53
N ALA A 485 -9.03 7.04 -16.10
CA ALA A 485 -8.70 6.82 -14.69
C ALA A 485 -9.06 8.04 -13.83
N GLY A 486 -8.81 9.25 -14.31
CA GLY A 486 -9.17 10.49 -13.62
C GLY A 486 -10.68 10.72 -13.51
N TYR A 487 -11.44 10.42 -14.56
CA TYR A 487 -12.90 10.46 -14.53
C TYR A 487 -13.46 9.46 -13.50
N ALA A 488 -12.84 8.28 -13.38
CA ALA A 488 -13.17 7.28 -12.38
C ALA A 488 -12.94 7.72 -10.92
N LEU A 489 -12.12 8.74 -10.66
CA LEU A 489 -11.94 9.30 -9.31
C LEU A 489 -13.15 10.09 -8.83
N THR A 490 -13.97 10.61 -9.74
CA THR A 490 -15.15 11.44 -9.42
C THR A 490 -16.37 10.57 -9.16
N GLY A 491 -17.44 11.14 -8.59
CA GLY A 491 -18.78 10.54 -8.59
C GLY A 491 -19.63 10.92 -9.81
N SER A 492 -19.05 11.60 -10.82
CA SER A 492 -19.80 12.07 -11.99
C SER A 492 -20.07 10.92 -12.98
N THR A 493 -21.26 10.95 -13.60
CA THR A 493 -21.72 10.02 -14.63
C THR A 493 -22.10 10.72 -15.95
N GLN A 494 -21.70 11.98 -16.13
CA GLN A 494 -22.09 12.84 -17.27
C GLN A 494 -21.75 12.27 -18.65
N GLU A 495 -20.69 11.45 -18.76
CA GLU A 495 -20.26 10.83 -20.02
C GLU A 495 -21.06 9.57 -20.36
N HIS A 496 -21.84 9.04 -19.42
CA HIS A 496 -22.55 7.76 -19.55
C HIS A 496 -21.65 6.57 -20.00
N ALA A 497 -20.37 6.62 -19.67
CA ALA A 497 -19.38 5.70 -20.22
C ALA A 497 -19.39 4.29 -19.56
N LEU A 498 -19.27 3.28 -20.41
CA LEU A 498 -18.90 1.90 -20.09
C LEU A 498 -17.60 1.57 -20.82
N PHE A 499 -16.55 1.27 -20.06
CA PHE A 499 -15.23 0.96 -20.60
C PHE A 499 -15.06 -0.55 -20.69
N PHE A 500 -14.87 -1.06 -21.92
CA PHE A 500 -14.64 -2.48 -22.16
C PHE A 500 -13.24 -2.68 -22.75
N LEU A 501 -12.33 -3.19 -21.92
CA LEU A 501 -10.95 -3.50 -22.28
C LEU A 501 -10.90 -4.90 -22.89
N TYR A 502 -10.47 -5.01 -24.15
CA TYR A 502 -10.45 -6.28 -24.89
C TYR A 502 -9.08 -6.65 -25.44
N GLY A 503 -8.81 -7.95 -25.61
CA GLY A 503 -7.58 -8.46 -26.24
C GLY A 503 -7.41 -9.97 -26.05
N THR A 504 -6.37 -10.55 -26.64
CA THR A 504 -6.15 -12.01 -26.77
C THR A 504 -5.61 -12.72 -25.51
N GLY A 505 -5.46 -11.99 -24.40
CA GLY A 505 -4.93 -12.50 -23.13
C GLY A 505 -3.45 -12.17 -22.97
N ALA A 506 -2.99 -12.05 -21.71
CA ALA A 506 -1.62 -11.62 -21.37
C ALA A 506 -1.22 -10.24 -21.94
N ASN A 507 -2.16 -9.30 -22.01
CA ASN A 507 -1.95 -7.93 -22.51
C ASN A 507 -1.94 -6.87 -21.39
N GLY A 508 -1.93 -7.26 -20.11
CA GLY A 508 -1.93 -6.30 -18.98
C GLY A 508 -3.30 -5.70 -18.59
N LYS A 509 -4.40 -6.04 -19.28
CA LYS A 509 -5.77 -5.56 -18.97
C LYS A 509 -6.15 -5.69 -17.50
N SER A 510 -6.07 -6.91 -16.96
CA SER A 510 -6.43 -7.19 -15.56
C SER A 510 -5.49 -6.48 -14.59
N VAL A 511 -4.20 -6.36 -14.93
CA VAL A 511 -3.22 -5.63 -14.11
C VAL A 511 -3.59 -4.14 -14.03
N PHE A 512 -3.94 -3.51 -15.15
CA PHE A 512 -4.39 -2.12 -15.18
C PHE A 512 -5.64 -1.90 -14.30
N VAL A 513 -6.69 -2.71 -14.50
CA VAL A 513 -7.95 -2.60 -13.75
C VAL A 513 -7.74 -2.87 -12.27
N ASN A 514 -7.01 -3.92 -11.91
CA ASN A 514 -6.76 -4.28 -10.51
C ASN A 514 -5.90 -3.24 -9.79
N THR A 515 -4.88 -2.69 -10.45
CA THR A 515 -4.02 -1.65 -9.85
C THR A 515 -4.86 -0.41 -9.51
N LEU A 516 -5.69 0.06 -10.45
CA LEU A 516 -6.59 1.20 -10.20
C LEU A 516 -7.63 0.89 -9.11
N ALA A 517 -8.23 -0.30 -9.13
CA ALA A 517 -9.18 -0.73 -8.11
C ALA A 517 -8.54 -0.73 -6.71
N THR A 518 -7.34 -1.28 -6.57
CA THR A 518 -6.59 -1.29 -5.30
C THR A 518 -6.26 0.12 -4.83
N ILE A 519 -5.82 1.02 -5.72
CA ILE A 519 -5.55 2.43 -5.41
C ILE A 519 -6.80 3.14 -4.90
N LEU A 520 -7.95 2.91 -5.55
CA LEU A 520 -9.23 3.52 -5.20
C LEU A 520 -9.83 3.01 -3.87
N GLY A 521 -9.36 1.89 -3.33
CA GLY A 521 -9.74 1.41 -2.01
C GLY A 521 -11.26 1.25 -1.88
N ASP A 522 -11.88 1.89 -0.88
CA ASP A 522 -13.32 1.79 -0.61
C ASP A 522 -14.22 2.36 -1.72
N TYR A 523 -13.64 3.10 -2.67
CA TYR A 523 -14.33 3.63 -3.84
C TYR A 523 -14.42 2.61 -4.99
N ALA A 524 -13.66 1.51 -4.93
CA ALA A 524 -13.69 0.43 -5.92
C ALA A 524 -14.53 -0.75 -5.43
N VAL A 525 -15.37 -1.30 -6.31
CA VAL A 525 -16.18 -2.50 -6.04
C VAL A 525 -16.02 -3.48 -7.20
N ASN A 526 -15.85 -4.76 -6.89
CA ASN A 526 -15.88 -5.82 -7.89
C ASN A 526 -17.32 -6.33 -8.05
N ALA A 527 -17.82 -6.33 -9.28
CA ALA A 527 -19.11 -6.87 -9.65
C ALA A 527 -18.93 -8.12 -10.52
N ALA A 528 -19.80 -9.12 -10.34
CA ALA A 528 -19.84 -10.26 -11.23
C ALA A 528 -20.28 -9.81 -12.63
N MET A 529 -19.64 -10.33 -13.68
CA MET A 529 -19.99 -9.96 -15.06
C MET A 529 -21.47 -10.20 -15.38
N ASP A 530 -22.04 -11.25 -14.78
CA ASP A 530 -23.45 -11.59 -14.89
C ASP A 530 -24.43 -10.50 -14.43
N THR A 531 -24.00 -9.57 -13.56
CA THR A 531 -24.82 -8.41 -13.16
C THR A 531 -25.19 -7.55 -14.38
N PHE A 532 -24.34 -7.54 -15.41
CA PHE A 532 -24.50 -6.75 -16.63
C PHE A 532 -25.03 -7.58 -17.82
N MET A 533 -25.20 -8.89 -17.66
CA MET A 533 -25.64 -9.79 -18.73
C MET A 533 -27.16 -10.07 -18.68
N GLU A 534 -27.74 -10.45 -19.82
CA GLU A 534 -29.09 -11.02 -19.85
C GLU A 534 -29.11 -12.36 -19.10
N THR A 535 -30.02 -12.49 -18.14
CA THR A 535 -30.25 -13.73 -17.38
C THR A 535 -31.65 -14.27 -17.66
N ARG A 536 -31.80 -15.61 -17.65
CA ARG A 536 -33.11 -16.27 -17.84
C ARG A 536 -34.04 -16.14 -16.62
N ALA A 537 -33.51 -15.75 -15.46
CA ALA A 537 -34.24 -15.51 -14.22
C ALA A 537 -33.95 -14.09 -13.71
N ASP A 538 -34.93 -13.49 -13.03
CA ASP A 538 -34.74 -12.22 -12.33
C ASP A 538 -33.79 -12.43 -11.15
N ARG A 539 -32.63 -11.75 -11.20
CA ARG A 539 -31.65 -11.78 -10.10
C ARG A 539 -32.12 -10.94 -8.93
N HIS A 540 -31.66 -11.32 -7.75
CA HIS A 540 -31.95 -10.57 -6.53
C HIS A 540 -31.26 -9.19 -6.58
N PRO A 541 -31.92 -8.08 -6.20
CA PRO A 541 -31.35 -6.72 -6.23
C PRO A 541 -30.16 -6.45 -5.30
N THR A 542 -29.59 -7.48 -4.66
CA THR A 542 -28.48 -7.36 -3.71
C THR A 542 -27.19 -6.95 -4.39
N ASP A 543 -26.92 -7.49 -5.60
CA ASP A 543 -25.71 -7.16 -6.36
C ASP A 543 -25.62 -5.64 -6.64
N MET A 544 -26.77 -5.01 -6.84
CA MET A 544 -26.90 -3.57 -7.08
C MET A 544 -26.72 -2.73 -5.81
N ALA A 545 -27.13 -3.27 -4.65
CA ALA A 545 -27.03 -2.58 -3.37
C ALA A 545 -25.56 -2.34 -2.96
N GLY A 546 -24.67 -3.27 -3.30
CA GLY A 546 -23.23 -3.15 -3.04
C GLY A 546 -22.51 -2.07 -3.86
N LEU A 547 -23.14 -1.59 -4.95
CA LEU A 547 -22.55 -0.55 -5.81
C LEU A 547 -22.77 0.88 -5.28
N ARG A 548 -23.57 1.05 -4.21
CA ARG A 548 -23.87 2.37 -3.64
C ARG A 548 -22.60 3.05 -3.14
N GLY A 549 -22.37 4.27 -3.62
CA GLY A 549 -21.22 5.11 -3.25
C GLY A 549 -19.89 4.67 -3.89
N ALA A 550 -19.88 3.62 -4.72
CA ALA A 550 -18.70 3.28 -5.52
C ALA A 550 -18.45 4.36 -6.58
N ARG A 551 -17.18 4.53 -6.96
CA ARG A 551 -16.74 5.38 -8.10
C ARG A 551 -16.15 4.57 -9.24
N PHE A 552 -15.67 3.37 -8.94
CA PHE A 552 -15.12 2.42 -9.91
C PHE A 552 -15.71 1.04 -9.67
N VAL A 553 -16.29 0.46 -10.71
CA VAL A 553 -16.84 -0.89 -10.65
C VAL A 553 -16.14 -1.75 -11.69
N ALA A 554 -15.41 -2.75 -11.21
CA ALA A 554 -14.68 -3.68 -12.05
C ALA A 554 -15.50 -4.96 -12.29
N ALA A 555 -15.50 -5.45 -13.51
CA ALA A 555 -15.92 -6.81 -13.82
C ALA A 555 -14.86 -7.47 -14.70
N ILE A 556 -14.33 -8.58 -14.21
CA ILE A 556 -13.31 -9.37 -14.91
C ILE A 556 -13.98 -10.71 -15.21
N GLU A 557 -13.71 -11.25 -16.39
CA GLU A 557 -14.24 -12.50 -16.96
C GLU A 557 -15.40 -12.28 -17.94
N THR A 558 -15.20 -12.79 -19.16
CA THR A 558 -16.23 -12.85 -20.20
C THR A 558 -16.27 -14.26 -20.75
N GLU A 559 -17.37 -14.96 -20.57
CA GLU A 559 -17.66 -16.20 -21.30
C GLU A 559 -18.11 -15.89 -22.72
N GLN A 560 -17.70 -16.72 -23.68
CA GLN A 560 -18.10 -16.57 -25.06
C GLN A 560 -19.62 -16.78 -25.23
N GLY A 561 -20.27 -15.94 -26.04
CA GLY A 561 -21.69 -16.11 -26.39
C GLY A 561 -22.71 -15.50 -25.41
N ARG A 562 -22.26 -14.78 -24.38
CA ARG A 562 -23.14 -14.02 -23.47
C ARG A 562 -23.61 -12.70 -24.12
N ARG A 563 -24.75 -12.17 -23.65
CA ARG A 563 -25.39 -10.94 -24.18
C ARG A 563 -25.50 -9.86 -23.12
N TRP A 564 -25.32 -8.61 -23.53
CA TRP A 564 -25.54 -7.45 -22.67
C TRP A 564 -27.01 -7.31 -22.28
N ALA A 565 -27.28 -7.05 -21.00
CA ALA A 565 -28.58 -6.54 -20.55
C ALA A 565 -28.67 -5.03 -20.83
N GLU A 566 -28.91 -4.65 -22.08
CA GLU A 566 -28.92 -3.25 -22.57
C GLU A 566 -29.70 -2.30 -21.65
N SER A 567 -30.91 -2.68 -21.21
CA SER A 567 -31.72 -1.86 -20.30
C SER A 567 -31.05 -1.64 -18.95
N LYS A 568 -30.40 -2.67 -18.37
CA LYS A 568 -29.68 -2.55 -17.10
C LYS A 568 -28.44 -1.68 -17.26
N VAL A 569 -27.67 -1.90 -18.33
CA VAL A 569 -26.47 -1.11 -18.62
C VAL A 569 -26.81 0.37 -18.77
N LYS A 570 -27.90 0.71 -19.46
CA LYS A 570 -28.37 2.11 -19.60
C LYS A 570 -28.76 2.73 -18.27
N ASN A 571 -29.44 1.98 -17.40
CA ASN A 571 -29.78 2.47 -16.06
C ASN A 571 -28.53 2.64 -15.19
N LEU A 572 -27.56 1.75 -15.31
CA LEU A 572 -26.32 1.71 -14.54
C LEU A 572 -25.31 2.81 -14.93
N THR A 573 -25.24 3.12 -16.21
CA THR A 573 -24.41 4.20 -16.77
C THR A 573 -25.16 5.53 -16.85
N GLY A 574 -26.47 5.49 -16.64
CA GLY A 574 -27.36 6.65 -16.70
C GLY A 574 -27.30 7.54 -15.47
N GLY A 575 -28.14 8.57 -15.49
CA GLY A 575 -28.36 9.48 -14.35
C GLY A 575 -29.62 9.17 -13.54
N ASP A 576 -30.30 8.05 -13.82
CA ASP A 576 -31.55 7.70 -13.17
C ASP A 576 -31.32 6.96 -11.84
N LYS A 577 -32.30 7.04 -10.93
CA LYS A 577 -32.23 6.32 -9.65
C LYS A 577 -32.32 4.81 -9.87
N ILE A 578 -31.46 4.08 -9.18
CA ILE A 578 -31.49 2.62 -9.09
C ILE A 578 -32.17 2.23 -7.79
N SER A 579 -33.19 1.36 -7.88
CA SER A 579 -33.78 0.70 -6.71
C SER A 579 -33.01 -0.60 -6.40
N ALA A 580 -32.57 -0.76 -5.15
CA ALA A 580 -31.82 -1.91 -4.68
C ALA A 580 -32.20 -2.27 -3.23
N ARG A 581 -31.83 -3.47 -2.77
CA ARG A 581 -32.02 -3.87 -1.36
C ARG A 581 -30.94 -4.83 -0.91
N PHE A 582 -30.54 -4.73 0.36
CA PHE A 582 -29.73 -5.77 0.98
C PHE A 582 -30.59 -7.00 1.33
N MET A 583 -29.94 -8.14 1.54
CA MET A 583 -30.64 -9.39 1.87
C MET A 583 -31.43 -9.22 3.17
N ARG A 584 -32.74 -9.48 3.12
CA ARG A 584 -33.69 -9.32 4.25
C ARG A 584 -33.81 -7.88 4.76
N GLN A 585 -33.55 -6.88 3.92
CA GLN A 585 -33.77 -5.46 4.23
C GLN A 585 -34.73 -4.80 3.25
N ASP A 586 -35.17 -3.60 3.58
CA ASP A 586 -36.06 -2.79 2.75
C ASP A 586 -35.36 -2.27 1.48
N PHE A 587 -36.17 -1.91 0.48
CA PHE A 587 -35.67 -1.26 -0.72
C PHE A 587 -35.22 0.17 -0.42
N PHE A 588 -34.14 0.57 -1.06
CA PHE A 588 -33.65 1.93 -1.10
C PHE A 588 -33.33 2.33 -2.54
N GLU A 589 -33.26 3.64 -2.78
CA GLU A 589 -32.88 4.20 -4.06
C GLU A 589 -31.58 4.97 -3.94
N PHE A 590 -30.75 4.95 -4.99
CA PHE A 590 -29.56 5.78 -5.08
C PHE A 590 -29.25 6.15 -6.53
N PHE A 591 -28.51 7.23 -6.72
CA PHE A 591 -27.97 7.61 -8.03
C PHE A 591 -26.63 6.90 -8.26
N PRO A 592 -26.38 6.32 -9.45
CA PRO A 592 -25.07 5.79 -9.79
C PRO A 592 -24.00 6.89 -9.72
N GLN A 593 -22.87 6.59 -9.09
CA GLN A 593 -21.70 7.48 -9.00
C GLN A 593 -20.44 6.83 -9.61
N PHE A 594 -20.56 5.62 -10.12
CA PHE A 594 -19.44 4.81 -10.60
C PHE A 594 -19.34 4.78 -12.12
N LYS A 595 -18.13 4.43 -12.58
CA LYS A 595 -17.85 4.05 -13.97
C LYS A 595 -17.63 2.55 -14.03
N LEU A 596 -18.13 1.92 -15.09
CA LEU A 596 -18.00 0.49 -15.33
C LEU A 596 -16.72 0.20 -16.11
N PHE A 597 -15.87 -0.66 -15.56
CA PHE A 597 -14.65 -1.16 -16.17
C PHE A 597 -14.75 -2.66 -16.33
N VAL A 598 -14.86 -3.10 -17.57
CA VAL A 598 -15.03 -4.50 -17.92
C VAL A 598 -13.79 -4.99 -18.65
N ALA A 599 -13.14 -6.01 -18.13
CA ALA A 599 -11.98 -6.63 -18.76
C ALA A 599 -12.33 -8.04 -19.25
N GLY A 600 -12.24 -8.25 -20.57
CA GLY A 600 -12.64 -9.51 -21.20
C GLY A 600 -11.81 -9.87 -22.42
N ASN A 601 -11.89 -11.15 -22.81
CA ASN A 601 -11.31 -11.64 -24.07
C ASN A 601 -12.38 -11.82 -25.15
N HIS A 602 -13.64 -12.02 -24.74
CA HIS A 602 -14.77 -12.21 -25.64
C HIS A 602 -15.71 -11.01 -25.54
N LYS A 603 -16.00 -10.37 -26.67
CA LYS A 603 -16.96 -9.27 -26.75
C LYS A 603 -18.38 -9.86 -26.60
N PRO A 604 -19.20 -9.42 -25.62
CA PRO A 604 -20.56 -9.91 -25.50
C PRO A 604 -21.40 -9.48 -26.70
N ALA A 605 -22.45 -10.23 -27.06
CA ALA A 605 -23.30 -9.87 -28.19
C ALA A 605 -24.33 -8.79 -27.82
N ILE A 606 -24.76 -8.00 -28.81
CA ILE A 606 -25.79 -6.95 -28.67
C ILE A 606 -27.02 -7.33 -29.49
N ARG A 607 -28.20 -7.21 -28.89
CA ARG A 607 -29.45 -7.64 -29.54
C ARG A 607 -30.09 -6.51 -30.32
N ASN A 608 -30.01 -5.28 -29.82
CA ASN A 608 -30.42 -4.09 -30.54
C ASN A 608 -29.28 -3.08 -30.54
N ILE A 609 -28.81 -2.77 -31.73
CA ILE A 609 -27.94 -1.63 -31.92
C ILE A 609 -28.81 -0.38 -31.84
N ASP A 610 -28.66 0.37 -30.77
CA ASP A 610 -29.15 1.73 -30.70
C ASP A 610 -28.02 2.73 -30.44
N GLU A 611 -28.22 3.95 -30.96
CA GLU A 611 -27.31 5.08 -30.80
C GLU A 611 -26.96 5.33 -29.33
N ALA A 612 -27.89 5.04 -28.42
CA ALA A 612 -27.73 5.24 -27.01
C ALA A 612 -26.71 4.25 -26.40
N MET A 613 -26.63 3.01 -26.88
CA MET A 613 -25.60 2.04 -26.49
C MET A 613 -24.27 2.34 -27.19
N LYS A 614 -24.30 2.73 -28.48
CA LYS A 614 -23.10 3.09 -29.26
C LYS A 614 -22.31 4.23 -28.61
N ARG A 615 -23.00 5.25 -28.10
CA ARG A 615 -22.37 6.41 -27.41
C ARG A 615 -21.80 6.09 -26.03
N ARG A 616 -22.26 5.02 -25.39
CA ARG A 616 -21.86 4.64 -24.02
C ARG A 616 -20.71 3.65 -24.00
N LEU A 617 -20.63 2.77 -25.01
CA LEU A 617 -19.62 1.71 -25.04
C LEU A 617 -18.31 2.21 -25.63
N HIS A 618 -17.25 2.18 -24.83
CA HIS A 618 -15.88 2.46 -25.26
C HIS A 618 -15.08 1.16 -25.31
N LEU A 619 -14.80 0.66 -26.51
CA LEU A 619 -13.95 -0.52 -26.71
C LEU A 619 -12.48 -0.11 -26.73
N ILE A 620 -11.74 -0.54 -25.71
CA ILE A 620 -10.35 -0.14 -25.50
C ILE A 620 -9.45 -1.31 -25.92
N PRO A 621 -8.68 -1.16 -27.01
CA PRO A 621 -7.83 -2.23 -27.53
C PRO A 621 -6.58 -2.40 -26.67
N PHE A 622 -6.45 -3.57 -26.05
CA PHE A 622 -5.20 -4.05 -25.46
C PHE A 622 -4.68 -5.19 -26.34
N THR A 623 -4.19 -4.85 -27.53
CA THR A 623 -3.77 -5.80 -28.58
C THR A 623 -2.31 -6.25 -28.45
N VAL A 624 -1.48 -5.52 -27.70
CA VAL A 624 -0.07 -5.86 -27.48
C VAL A 624 0.02 -7.04 -26.53
N THR A 625 0.49 -8.19 -27.03
CA THR A 625 0.65 -9.40 -26.22
C THR A 625 2.03 -9.45 -25.59
N VAL A 626 2.10 -9.57 -24.26
CA VAL A 626 3.37 -9.63 -23.53
C VAL A 626 3.98 -11.04 -23.70
N PRO A 627 5.19 -11.14 -24.26
CA PRO A 627 5.84 -12.43 -24.49
C PRO A 627 6.19 -13.11 -23.15
N PRO A 628 6.17 -14.45 -23.05
CA PRO A 628 6.34 -15.18 -21.79
C PRO A 628 7.57 -14.77 -20.97
N GLU A 629 8.68 -14.45 -21.62
CA GLU A 629 9.95 -14.10 -21.00
C GLU A 629 9.90 -12.73 -20.32
N ARG A 630 8.97 -11.87 -20.72
CA ARG A 630 8.74 -10.54 -20.14
C ARG A 630 7.56 -10.52 -19.16
N ARG A 631 6.91 -11.67 -18.91
CA ARG A 631 5.79 -11.75 -17.97
C ARG A 631 6.32 -11.75 -16.54
N ASP A 632 6.12 -10.63 -15.87
CA ASP A 632 6.41 -10.49 -14.46
C ASP A 632 5.16 -10.81 -13.63
N LYS A 633 5.24 -11.87 -12.81
CA LYS A 633 4.15 -12.30 -11.92
C LYS A 633 3.88 -11.30 -10.79
N ASN A 634 4.89 -10.51 -10.42
CA ASN A 634 4.83 -9.53 -9.33
C ASN A 634 4.66 -8.11 -9.86
N LEU A 635 4.32 -7.95 -11.14
CA LEU A 635 4.17 -6.63 -11.78
C LEU A 635 3.19 -5.74 -11.01
N GLN A 636 2.04 -6.27 -10.60
CA GLN A 636 1.06 -5.49 -9.84
C GLN A 636 1.65 -4.94 -8.54
N GLN A 637 2.43 -5.74 -7.78
CA GLN A 637 3.07 -5.28 -6.55
C GLN A 637 4.09 -4.17 -6.82
N LYS A 638 4.89 -4.30 -7.89
CA LYS A 638 5.83 -3.25 -8.32
C LYS A 638 5.12 -1.95 -8.70
N LEU A 639 3.98 -2.04 -9.38
CA LEU A 639 3.16 -0.87 -9.70
C LEU A 639 2.55 -0.25 -8.44
N LEU A 640 2.09 -1.06 -7.49
CA LEU A 640 1.55 -0.58 -6.22
C LEU A 640 2.61 0.11 -5.34
N ALA A 641 3.90 -0.20 -5.50
CA ALA A 641 4.96 0.58 -4.86
C ALA A 641 4.96 2.06 -5.32
N GLU A 642 4.45 2.36 -6.52
CA GLU A 642 4.31 3.71 -7.08
C GLU A 642 2.87 4.27 -6.95
N ARG A 643 1.98 3.62 -6.19
CA ARG A 643 0.56 3.98 -6.08
C ARG A 643 0.26 5.46 -5.83
N ASP A 644 1.08 6.13 -5.03
CA ASP A 644 0.93 7.54 -4.70
C ASP A 644 1.14 8.41 -5.94
N GLY A 645 2.14 8.05 -6.77
CA GLY A 645 2.41 8.67 -8.05
C GLY A 645 1.36 8.32 -9.11
N ILE A 646 0.84 7.09 -9.09
CA ILE A 646 -0.26 6.67 -9.97
C ILE A 646 -1.54 7.44 -9.63
N LEU A 647 -1.83 7.67 -8.34
CA LEU A 647 -2.97 8.48 -7.95
C LEU A 647 -2.78 9.95 -8.37
N ALA A 648 -1.58 10.51 -8.23
CA ALA A 648 -1.27 11.85 -8.75
C ALA A 648 -1.46 11.93 -10.28
N TRP A 649 -1.01 10.90 -11.01
CA TRP A 649 -1.23 10.75 -12.45
C TRP A 649 -2.73 10.69 -12.81
N ALA A 650 -3.54 9.96 -12.04
CA ALA A 650 -4.99 9.90 -12.26
C ALA A 650 -5.67 11.23 -11.94
N VAL A 651 -5.26 11.94 -10.87
CA VAL A 651 -5.76 13.30 -10.55
C VAL A 651 -5.48 14.26 -11.70
N GLN A 652 -4.28 14.21 -12.28
CA GLN A 652 -3.95 15.01 -13.47
C GLN A 652 -4.87 14.67 -14.65
N GLY A 653 -5.17 13.38 -14.86
CA GLY A 653 -6.15 12.95 -15.85
C GLY A 653 -7.55 13.51 -15.63
N CYS A 654 -7.96 13.67 -14.38
CA CYS A 654 -9.24 14.26 -14.01
C CYS A 654 -9.29 15.75 -14.39
N LEU A 655 -8.20 16.48 -14.16
CA LEU A 655 -8.07 17.88 -14.53
C LEU A 655 -8.04 18.06 -16.05
N ASP A 656 -7.36 17.16 -16.77
CA ASP A 656 -7.28 17.21 -18.23
C ASP A 656 -8.64 16.90 -18.88
N TRP A 657 -9.39 15.92 -18.35
CA TRP A 657 -10.78 15.66 -18.75
C TRP A 657 -11.67 16.89 -18.54
N GLN A 658 -11.60 17.54 -17.37
CA GLN A 658 -12.36 18.76 -17.08
C GLN A 658 -12.00 19.91 -18.02
N ARG A 659 -10.71 20.07 -18.35
CA ARG A 659 -10.25 21.11 -19.28
C ARG A 659 -10.80 20.90 -20.70
N LEU A 660 -10.87 19.66 -21.16
CA LEU A 660 -11.41 19.32 -22.48
C LEU A 660 -12.95 19.33 -22.51
N GLY A 661 -13.60 19.10 -21.37
CA GLY A 661 -15.06 19.01 -21.25
C GLY A 661 -15.67 17.75 -21.88
N ARG A 662 -14.84 16.79 -22.30
CA ARG A 662 -15.22 15.49 -22.85
C ARG A 662 -14.10 14.47 -22.66
N LEU A 663 -14.43 13.18 -22.67
CA LEU A 663 -13.42 12.09 -22.59
C LEU A 663 -12.44 12.06 -23.77
N ASP A 664 -12.89 12.47 -24.96
CA ASP A 664 -12.07 12.57 -26.18
C ASP A 664 -11.35 11.24 -26.52
N PRO A 665 -12.10 10.18 -26.90
CA PRO A 665 -11.49 8.90 -27.27
C PRO A 665 -10.64 9.03 -28.55
N PRO A 666 -9.48 8.36 -28.62
CA PRO A 666 -8.63 8.37 -29.81
C PRO A 666 -9.30 7.59 -30.95
N GLN A 667 -8.83 7.81 -32.18
CA GLN A 667 -9.41 7.18 -33.37
C GLN A 667 -9.45 5.65 -33.26
N GLN A 668 -8.40 5.05 -32.70
CA GLN A 668 -8.33 3.59 -32.50
C GLN A 668 -9.48 3.04 -31.63
N VAL A 669 -9.94 3.79 -30.62
CA VAL A 669 -11.07 3.41 -29.76
C VAL A 669 -12.40 3.61 -30.50
N LEU A 670 -12.51 4.69 -31.28
CA LEU A 670 -13.68 4.95 -32.12
C LEU A 670 -13.87 3.86 -33.16
N ASP A 671 -12.81 3.52 -33.89
CA ASP A 671 -12.80 2.47 -34.91
C ASP A 671 -13.13 1.10 -34.30
N ALA A 672 -12.50 0.75 -33.17
CA ALA A 672 -12.76 -0.52 -32.48
C ALA A 672 -14.22 -0.64 -31.99
N THR A 673 -14.79 0.47 -31.49
CA THR A 673 -16.20 0.54 -31.12
C THR A 673 -17.09 0.38 -32.35
N GLU A 674 -16.82 1.10 -33.43
CA GLU A 674 -17.59 1.04 -34.67
C GLU A 674 -17.57 -0.35 -35.30
N GLU A 675 -16.39 -0.95 -35.48
CA GLU A 675 -16.20 -2.30 -36.04
C GLU A 675 -17.02 -3.35 -35.27
N TYR A 676 -17.05 -3.25 -33.95
CA TYR A 676 -17.85 -4.15 -33.12
C TYR A 676 -19.35 -4.00 -33.36
N PHE A 677 -19.87 -2.77 -33.46
CA PHE A 677 -21.28 -2.56 -33.76
C PHE A 677 -21.63 -2.97 -35.19
N GLU A 678 -20.74 -2.76 -36.16
CA GLU A 678 -20.93 -3.24 -37.54
C GLU A 678 -20.99 -4.77 -37.61
N ALA A 679 -20.10 -5.47 -36.89
CA ALA A 679 -20.10 -6.93 -36.83
C ALA A 679 -21.42 -7.49 -36.24
N GLU A 680 -21.95 -6.84 -35.22
CA GLU A 680 -23.23 -7.20 -34.59
C GLU A 680 -24.45 -6.74 -35.42
N ASP A 681 -24.27 -5.96 -36.49
CA ASP A 681 -25.38 -5.46 -37.32
C ASP A 681 -25.88 -6.49 -38.34
N ALA A 682 -26.55 -7.53 -37.84
CA ALA A 682 -27.18 -8.55 -38.66
C ALA A 682 -28.18 -7.96 -39.69
N LEU A 683 -28.94 -6.92 -39.33
CA LEU A 683 -29.90 -6.32 -40.26
C LEU A 683 -29.22 -5.50 -41.36
N GLY A 684 -28.13 -4.81 -41.03
CA GLY A 684 -27.28 -4.12 -42.00
C GLY A 684 -26.70 -5.09 -43.02
N ARG A 685 -26.09 -6.19 -42.55
CA ARG A 685 -25.57 -7.26 -43.41
C ARG A 685 -26.64 -7.84 -44.32
N TRP A 686 -27.83 -8.13 -43.78
CA TRP A 686 -28.96 -8.58 -44.61
C TRP A 686 -29.38 -7.55 -45.66
N LEU A 687 -29.50 -6.27 -45.29
CA LEU A 687 -29.86 -5.21 -46.25
C LEU A 687 -28.83 -5.10 -47.37
N ASP A 688 -27.55 -5.25 -47.06
CA ASP A 688 -26.47 -5.10 -48.03
C ASP A 688 -26.30 -6.35 -48.91
N GLU A 689 -26.52 -7.54 -48.36
CA GLU A 689 -26.43 -8.81 -49.08
C GLU A 689 -27.68 -9.10 -49.91
N ARG A 690 -28.88 -8.89 -49.34
CA ARG A 690 -30.17 -9.34 -49.88
C ARG A 690 -31.04 -8.24 -50.46
N CYS A 691 -30.78 -6.97 -50.17
CA CYS A 691 -31.62 -5.86 -50.61
C CYS A 691 -30.92 -4.87 -51.56
N VAL A 692 -31.73 -4.16 -52.35
CA VAL A 692 -31.35 -2.99 -53.14
C VAL A 692 -32.02 -1.77 -52.51
N ARG A 693 -31.27 -0.70 -52.30
CA ARG A 693 -31.78 0.55 -51.73
C ARG A 693 -31.93 1.61 -52.82
N GLU A 694 -33.16 1.85 -53.26
CA GLU A 694 -33.47 2.85 -54.29
C GLU A 694 -34.72 3.64 -53.89
N ILE A 695 -34.76 4.94 -54.19
CA ILE A 695 -35.86 5.88 -53.83
C ILE A 695 -37.24 5.37 -54.27
N ASN A 696 -37.30 4.60 -55.36
CA ASN A 696 -38.55 4.10 -55.94
C ASN A 696 -38.83 2.62 -55.65
N ALA A 697 -37.88 1.91 -55.02
CA ALA A 697 -38.07 0.52 -54.62
C ALA A 697 -39.18 0.40 -53.58
N LYS A 698 -40.10 -0.55 -53.78
CA LYS A 698 -41.25 -0.80 -52.91
C LYS A 698 -41.40 -2.30 -52.72
N THR A 699 -41.51 -2.75 -51.48
CA THR A 699 -41.67 -4.18 -51.17
C THR A 699 -42.56 -4.37 -49.95
N LEU A 700 -43.34 -5.45 -49.94
CA LEU A 700 -44.27 -5.72 -48.84
C LEU A 700 -43.51 -6.12 -47.58
N THR A 701 -44.05 -5.75 -46.40
CA THR A 701 -43.42 -6.09 -45.12
C THR A 701 -43.32 -7.61 -44.93
N ALA A 702 -44.28 -8.37 -45.45
CA ALA A 702 -44.29 -9.83 -45.39
C ALA A 702 -43.14 -10.44 -46.21
N GLU A 703 -42.87 -9.91 -47.41
CA GLU A 703 -41.81 -10.39 -48.29
C GLU A 703 -40.42 -10.12 -47.67
N LEU A 704 -40.20 -8.88 -47.21
CA LEU A 704 -38.96 -8.49 -46.54
C LEU A 704 -38.72 -9.32 -45.26
N PHE A 705 -39.76 -9.52 -44.45
CA PHE A 705 -39.64 -10.28 -43.21
C PHE A 705 -39.41 -11.78 -43.43
N ASN A 706 -40.00 -12.36 -44.48
CA ASN A 706 -39.79 -13.76 -44.83
C ASN A 706 -38.35 -14.00 -45.32
N ASP A 707 -37.82 -13.10 -46.15
CA ASP A 707 -36.41 -13.17 -46.59
C ASP A 707 -35.45 -12.98 -45.41
N TRP A 708 -35.70 -11.98 -44.56
CA TRP A 708 -34.96 -11.77 -43.31
C TRP A 708 -34.95 -13.03 -42.45
N LYS A 709 -36.10 -13.68 -42.27
CA LYS A 709 -36.20 -14.91 -41.48
C LYS A 709 -35.34 -16.02 -42.06
N GLN A 710 -35.33 -16.20 -43.38
CA GLN A 710 -34.51 -17.22 -44.04
C GLN A 710 -33.02 -16.91 -43.93
N TRP A 711 -32.62 -15.67 -44.20
CA TRP A 711 -31.23 -15.24 -44.10
C TRP A 711 -30.72 -15.36 -42.66
N ALA A 712 -31.48 -14.85 -41.69
CA ALA A 712 -31.12 -14.89 -40.28
C ALA A 712 -31.01 -16.33 -39.76
N ASP A 713 -31.93 -17.24 -40.15
CA ASP A 713 -31.83 -18.65 -39.78
C ASP A 713 -30.56 -19.31 -40.37
N SER A 714 -30.24 -19.00 -41.63
CA SER A 714 -29.01 -19.51 -42.28
C SER A 714 -27.72 -18.93 -41.68
N ALA A 715 -27.77 -17.71 -41.15
CA ALA A 715 -26.66 -17.02 -40.52
C ALA A 715 -26.53 -17.33 -39.01
N GLY A 716 -27.47 -18.09 -38.42
CA GLY A 716 -27.51 -18.35 -36.98
C GLY A 716 -27.97 -17.15 -36.14
N GLU A 717 -28.58 -16.15 -36.78
CA GLU A 717 -29.01 -14.88 -36.19
C GLU A 717 -30.44 -14.93 -35.63
N PHE A 718 -30.73 -14.08 -34.65
CA PHE A 718 -32.05 -14.05 -34.01
C PHE A 718 -33.08 -13.28 -34.85
N VAL A 719 -34.10 -14.00 -35.36
CA VAL A 719 -35.14 -13.45 -36.27
C VAL A 719 -36.06 -12.40 -35.62
N GLY A 720 -36.47 -12.59 -34.37
CA GLY A 720 -37.44 -11.73 -33.68
C GLY A 720 -38.87 -11.75 -34.27
N SER A 721 -39.68 -10.72 -33.99
CA SER A 721 -41.06 -10.57 -34.47
C SER A 721 -41.14 -9.60 -35.66
N GLN A 722 -42.16 -9.78 -36.54
CA GLN A 722 -42.36 -8.92 -37.71
C GLN A 722 -42.55 -7.43 -37.36
N ARG A 723 -43.18 -7.14 -36.21
CA ARG A 723 -43.31 -5.78 -35.69
C ARG A 723 -41.95 -5.18 -35.38
N ARG A 724 -41.10 -5.91 -34.66
CA ARG A 724 -39.74 -5.47 -34.29
C ARG A 724 -38.87 -5.26 -35.53
N PHE A 725 -38.94 -6.18 -36.50
CA PHE A 725 -38.26 -6.02 -37.79
C PHE A 725 -38.68 -4.73 -38.51
N SER A 726 -39.98 -4.44 -38.53
CA SER A 726 -40.52 -3.21 -39.11
C SER A 726 -39.97 -1.96 -38.40
N ASP A 727 -39.91 -1.96 -37.07
CA ASP A 727 -39.37 -0.85 -36.27
C ASP A 727 -37.88 -0.61 -36.54
N LEU A 728 -37.09 -1.68 -36.73
CA LEU A 728 -35.67 -1.59 -37.08
C LEU A 728 -35.43 -1.00 -38.48
N LEU A 729 -36.26 -1.33 -39.47
CA LEU A 729 -36.18 -0.74 -40.80
C LEU A 729 -36.49 0.77 -40.79
N ILE A 730 -37.50 1.17 -40.02
CA ILE A 730 -37.86 2.60 -39.87
C ILE A 730 -36.72 3.37 -39.21
N THR A 731 -36.09 2.80 -38.19
CA THR A 731 -34.94 3.42 -37.49
C THR A 731 -33.75 3.64 -38.44
N ARG A 732 -33.62 2.79 -39.47
CA ARG A 732 -32.62 2.92 -40.55
C ARG A 732 -33.07 3.79 -41.72
N GLY A 733 -34.12 4.59 -41.55
CA GLY A 733 -34.58 5.56 -42.53
C GLY A 733 -35.41 4.97 -43.68
N VAL A 734 -35.91 3.74 -43.56
CA VAL A 734 -36.79 3.14 -44.56
C VAL A 734 -38.24 3.59 -44.32
N GLU A 735 -38.86 4.20 -45.33
CA GLU A 735 -40.19 4.81 -45.20
C GLU A 735 -41.32 3.78 -45.26
N LYS A 736 -42.36 3.97 -44.43
CA LYS A 736 -43.58 3.16 -44.53
C LYS A 736 -44.31 3.45 -45.83
N TRP A 737 -44.76 2.39 -46.48
CA TRP A 737 -45.56 2.46 -47.70
C TRP A 737 -46.76 1.50 -47.59
N ARG A 738 -47.79 1.74 -48.40
CA ARG A 738 -48.90 0.79 -48.60
C ARG A 738 -49.16 0.60 -50.08
N ASN A 739 -49.44 -0.62 -50.48
CA ASN A 739 -49.82 -0.91 -51.86
C ASN A 739 -51.27 -0.48 -52.14
N THR A 740 -51.67 -0.53 -53.41
CA THR A 740 -53.04 -0.23 -53.87
C THR A 740 -54.11 -1.12 -53.24
N ALA A 741 -53.75 -2.32 -52.77
CA ALA A 741 -54.62 -3.24 -52.04
C ALA A 741 -54.66 -2.99 -50.52
N GLY A 742 -54.00 -1.94 -50.02
CA GLY A 742 -53.98 -1.57 -48.60
C GLY A 742 -53.01 -2.36 -47.71
N LEU A 743 -52.21 -3.26 -48.29
CA LEU A 743 -51.20 -4.05 -47.59
C LEU A 743 -49.99 -3.18 -47.21
N ARG A 744 -49.40 -3.47 -46.04
CA ARG A 744 -48.26 -2.73 -45.49
C ARG A 744 -46.96 -3.15 -46.15
N GLY A 745 -46.12 -2.17 -46.46
CA GLY A 745 -44.80 -2.35 -47.04
C GLY A 745 -43.87 -1.20 -46.72
N PHE A 746 -42.74 -1.19 -47.40
CA PHE A 746 -41.69 -0.19 -47.24
C PHE A 746 -41.29 0.39 -48.60
N ARG A 747 -40.96 1.68 -48.62
CA ARG A 747 -40.38 2.39 -49.76
C ARG A 747 -38.92 2.69 -49.46
N GLY A 748 -38.07 2.63 -50.48
CA GLY A 748 -36.63 2.83 -50.36
C GLY A 748 -35.82 1.54 -50.34
N VAL A 749 -36.49 0.37 -50.37
CA VAL A 749 -35.85 -0.95 -50.27
C VAL A 749 -36.62 -2.01 -51.07
N SER A 750 -35.91 -2.89 -51.77
CA SER A 750 -36.44 -4.12 -52.38
C SER A 750 -35.47 -5.29 -52.25
N LEU A 751 -35.94 -6.52 -52.45
CA LEU A 751 -35.07 -7.70 -52.47
C LEU A 751 -34.31 -7.78 -53.81
N LYS A 752 -33.02 -8.13 -53.78
CA LYS A 752 -32.19 -8.39 -55.00
C LYS A 752 -32.70 -9.58 -55.81
N HIS A 753 -33.20 -10.60 -55.12
CA HIS A 753 -33.81 -11.78 -55.71
C HIS A 753 -35.22 -11.94 -55.13
N PRO A 754 -36.20 -11.15 -55.61
CA PRO A 754 -37.56 -11.26 -55.10
C PRO A 754 -38.10 -12.67 -55.39
N PRO A 755 -38.85 -13.28 -54.46
CA PRO A 755 -39.49 -14.56 -54.71
C PRO A 755 -40.40 -14.43 -55.95
N MET A 756 -40.28 -15.35 -56.90
CA MET A 756 -41.15 -15.38 -58.07
C MET A 756 -42.60 -15.36 -57.59
N PRO A 757 -43.45 -14.44 -58.10
CA PRO A 757 -44.82 -14.35 -57.64
C PRO A 757 -45.50 -15.69 -57.84
N THR A 758 -45.96 -16.32 -56.75
CA THR A 758 -46.87 -17.44 -56.83
C THR A 758 -48.14 -16.92 -57.50
N TYR A 759 -48.33 -17.35 -58.75
CA TYR A 759 -49.48 -17.09 -59.60
C TYR A 759 -50.77 -17.07 -58.77
N SER A 760 -51.36 -15.89 -58.58
CA SER A 760 -52.74 -15.78 -58.12
C SER A 760 -53.62 -15.93 -59.36
N PRO A 761 -54.41 -17.01 -59.50
CA PRO A 761 -55.29 -17.15 -60.64
C PRO A 761 -56.31 -16.01 -60.62
N TYR A 762 -56.49 -15.42 -61.81
CA TYR A 762 -57.52 -14.48 -62.19
C TYR A 762 -58.85 -14.70 -61.45
N SER A 763 -59.42 -13.62 -60.90
CA SER A 763 -60.87 -13.47 -60.81
C SER A 763 -61.30 -12.57 -61.97
N ASP A 764 -61.74 -13.19 -63.07
CA ASP A 764 -62.59 -12.50 -64.05
C ASP A 764 -63.94 -12.22 -63.38
N ASN A 765 -64.38 -10.96 -63.54
CA ASN A 765 -65.66 -10.34 -63.17
C ASN A 765 -66.00 -10.15 -61.67
#